data_AF-A0A0E0NEA4-F1
#
_entry.id   AF-A0A0E0NEA4-F1
#
_cell.length_a   1.000
_cell.length_b   1.000
_cell.length_c   1.000
_cell.angle_alpha   90.00
_cell.angle_beta   90.00
_cell.angle_gamma   90.00
#
_symmetry.space_group_name_H-M   'P 1'
#
loop_
_entity.id
_entity.type
_entity.pdbx_description
1 polymer ?
#
loop_
_entity_poly.entity_id
_entity_poly.type
_entity_poly.pdbx_seq_one_letter_code
_entity_poly.pdbx_strand_id
1 'polypeptide(L)'
;MTIALGRVTKEENDLFDIMDDWLRRDRFVFVGWSGLLLFPCAYFALGGWFTGTTFVTSWYTHGLASSYLEGCNFLTVAVSPPANSLAHSLLLLWGPEAQGDFTRWCQLGGLWTFVALHGAFALIGFMLRQFELARSVQLWPYNAISFSGPIAVFVSVFPIYPLGQSGWFFAPSFGVAAIFRFILFFQGFHNWTLNPFHMMGVAGVLGAALLCAIHGATVENTLFEDGDGTNTFRTFNPTQAEDTYSMVTANRFWSQIFGVAFSNKRWLHFFMLFVPVTGLWMSAIGVVGLALNLLAYDFVSQEIRAAEDPEFETFYTKNILLNKGIRAWMAAQDQPHENLIFPEEVQPPGHDQETTGFAWWAGNARLINLSGKLLGAHVAHAGLIVFWAGAMNLFEVAHFVPEKPMYEQGLILLPHLSTLGWGIGSGGEVLDTFLYFVTGVLHLISSAVLGFGFGGIYHALLGPETLEESFPFFGYVWKDRNKMTTILGIHLILLGIGAFLLVLKALYFGGIYDTWAPGGGDVIFGGETMRFWDLRAPWLEPLRGPNGLDLSRLKKDIQPWQERRSAEYMTHAPLGSLNSVGGVATEINAVNYVSPRSWLATSHFVLGFFFFVGHLWHAGRARAAAAGFEKGIDRDLEPVLYMTPLN
;
A
#
# COMPACT_ATOMS: atom_id res chain seq x y z
N MET A 1 -18.77 24.70 -46.14
CA MET A 1 -18.24 24.49 -47.51
C MET A 1 -18.03 23.00 -47.68
N THR A 2 -18.80 22.36 -48.56
CA THR A 2 -18.90 20.90 -48.67
C THR A 2 -17.86 20.36 -49.65
N ILE A 3 -16.91 19.55 -49.19
CA ILE A 3 -16.00 18.83 -50.08
C ILE A 3 -16.56 17.42 -50.27
N ALA A 4 -17.02 17.13 -51.48
CA ALA A 4 -17.47 15.80 -51.84
C ALA A 4 -16.26 14.92 -52.17
N LEU A 5 -16.07 13.83 -51.41
CA LEU A 5 -15.21 12.73 -51.83
C LEU A 5 -15.94 11.93 -52.93
N GLY A 6 -15.21 11.60 -53.99
CA GLY A 6 -15.79 11.04 -55.21
C GLY A 6 -16.43 9.67 -55.00
N ARG A 7 -17.46 9.38 -55.81
CA ARG A 7 -17.98 8.01 -55.99
C ARG A 7 -16.84 7.10 -56.45
N VAL A 8 -16.46 6.14 -55.61
CA VAL A 8 -15.82 4.91 -56.09
C VAL A 8 -16.94 4.06 -56.72
N THR A 9 -16.71 3.63 -57.96
CA THR A 9 -17.60 2.70 -58.67
C THR A 9 -17.57 1.34 -58.01
N LYS A 10 -18.69 0.60 -58.07
CA LYS A 10 -18.73 -0.82 -57.67
C LYS A 10 -17.66 -1.62 -58.43
N GLU A 11 -16.59 -1.97 -57.74
CA GLU A 11 -15.88 -3.23 -57.97
C GLU A 11 -16.51 -4.29 -57.06
N GLU A 12 -16.44 -5.56 -57.43
CA GLU A 12 -16.94 -6.64 -56.57
C GLU A 12 -16.03 -6.71 -55.33
N ASN A 13 -16.59 -6.63 -54.12
CA ASN A 13 -15.81 -6.79 -52.89
C ASN A 13 -15.02 -8.10 -52.97
N ASP A 14 -13.70 -8.03 -52.84
CA ASP A 14 -12.86 -9.23 -52.83
C ASP A 14 -13.19 -10.07 -51.59
N LEU A 15 -12.83 -11.35 -51.62
CA LEU A 15 -13.02 -12.27 -50.50
C LEU A 15 -12.42 -11.71 -49.20
N PHE A 16 -11.29 -10.99 -49.31
CA PHE A 16 -10.65 -10.30 -48.19
C PHE A 16 -11.57 -9.26 -47.52
N ASP A 17 -12.22 -8.39 -48.31
CA ASP A 17 -13.09 -7.33 -47.80
C ASP A 17 -14.36 -7.93 -47.16
N ILE A 18 -14.94 -8.96 -47.79
CA ILE A 18 -16.09 -9.71 -47.24
C ILE A 18 -15.72 -10.36 -45.91
N MET A 19 -14.48 -10.86 -45.76
CA MET A 19 -13.98 -11.42 -44.51
C MET A 19 -13.71 -10.35 -43.44
N ASP A 20 -13.12 -9.19 -43.80
CA ASP A 20 -12.92 -8.07 -42.87
C ASP A 20 -14.26 -7.54 -42.33
N ASP A 21 -15.25 -7.32 -43.19
CA ASP A 21 -16.63 -6.95 -42.84
C ASP A 21 -17.28 -7.97 -41.87
N TRP A 22 -17.02 -9.28 -42.06
CA TRP A 22 -17.55 -10.31 -41.18
C TRP A 22 -16.83 -10.32 -39.82
N LEU A 23 -15.51 -10.18 -39.81
CA LEU A 23 -14.67 -10.20 -38.61
C LEU A 23 -14.89 -8.96 -37.73
N ARG A 24 -15.04 -7.78 -38.34
CA ARG A 24 -15.26 -6.51 -37.63
C ARG A 24 -16.70 -6.26 -37.20
N ARG A 25 -17.66 -7.09 -37.62
CA ARG A 25 -19.08 -6.90 -37.32
C ARG A 25 -19.32 -6.74 -35.81
N ASP A 26 -20.08 -5.71 -35.45
CA ASP A 26 -20.52 -5.49 -34.08
C ASP A 26 -21.39 -6.66 -33.59
N ARG A 27 -20.99 -7.23 -32.44
CA ARG A 27 -21.47 -8.49 -31.86
C ARG A 27 -21.15 -8.47 -30.36
N PHE A 28 -21.93 -9.21 -29.58
CA PHE A 28 -21.71 -9.40 -28.14
C PHE A 28 -20.26 -9.78 -27.77
N VAL A 29 -19.60 -10.60 -28.62
CA VAL A 29 -18.15 -10.76 -28.62
C VAL A 29 -17.62 -10.33 -30.00
N PHE A 30 -17.00 -9.15 -30.07
CA PHE A 30 -16.24 -8.71 -31.25
C PHE A 30 -15.20 -9.77 -31.63
N VAL A 31 -15.00 -10.03 -32.92
CA VAL A 31 -13.99 -11.02 -33.37
C VAL A 31 -12.68 -10.32 -33.74
N GLY A 32 -12.66 -9.59 -34.85
CA GLY A 32 -11.47 -8.97 -35.43
C GLY A 32 -10.47 -9.98 -35.99
N TRP A 33 -9.50 -9.51 -36.76
CA TRP A 33 -8.37 -10.34 -37.21
C TRP A 33 -7.55 -10.86 -36.04
N SER A 34 -7.40 -10.03 -35.00
CA SER A 34 -6.78 -10.41 -33.72
C SER A 34 -7.48 -11.60 -33.05
N GLY A 35 -8.79 -11.74 -33.22
CA GLY A 35 -9.59 -12.85 -32.70
C GLY A 35 -9.17 -14.22 -33.25
N LEU A 36 -8.71 -14.28 -34.49
CA LEU A 36 -8.26 -15.53 -35.13
C LEU A 36 -7.03 -16.13 -34.43
N LEU A 37 -6.20 -15.30 -33.81
CA LEU A 37 -5.10 -15.73 -32.94
C LEU A 37 -5.58 -15.90 -31.49
N LEU A 38 -6.26 -14.88 -30.95
CA LEU A 38 -6.62 -14.81 -29.54
C LEU A 38 -7.51 -15.98 -29.09
N PHE A 39 -8.63 -16.25 -29.79
CA PHE A 39 -9.61 -17.21 -29.30
C PHE A 39 -9.09 -18.65 -29.22
N PRO A 40 -8.48 -19.25 -30.27
CA PRO A 40 -7.95 -20.59 -30.15
C PRO A 40 -6.82 -20.67 -29.12
N CYS A 41 -5.88 -19.71 -29.11
CA CYS A 41 -4.77 -19.72 -28.16
C CYS A 41 -5.22 -19.55 -26.70
N ALA A 42 -6.14 -18.62 -26.41
CA ALA A 42 -6.67 -18.43 -25.06
C ALA A 42 -7.50 -19.64 -24.61
N TYR A 43 -8.31 -20.21 -25.50
CA TYR A 43 -9.10 -21.41 -25.22
C TYR A 43 -8.20 -22.62 -24.92
N PHE A 44 -7.14 -22.84 -25.71
CA PHE A 44 -6.20 -23.93 -25.47
C PHE A 44 -5.34 -23.73 -24.22
N ALA A 45 -4.88 -22.50 -23.93
CA ALA A 45 -4.14 -22.23 -22.71
C ALA A 45 -4.99 -22.46 -21.44
N LEU A 46 -6.22 -21.91 -21.41
CA LEU A 46 -7.11 -22.06 -20.26
C LEU A 46 -7.66 -23.49 -20.15
N GLY A 47 -8.05 -24.10 -21.27
CA GLY A 47 -8.52 -25.48 -21.33
C GLY A 47 -7.44 -26.48 -20.93
N GLY A 48 -6.21 -26.32 -21.42
CA GLY A 48 -5.06 -27.14 -21.03
C GLY A 48 -4.74 -27.03 -19.54
N TRP A 49 -4.86 -25.82 -18.96
CA TRP A 49 -4.70 -25.63 -17.52
C TRP A 49 -5.78 -26.35 -16.70
N PHE A 50 -7.06 -26.21 -17.08
CA PHE A 50 -8.16 -26.93 -16.42
C PHE A 50 -8.04 -28.45 -16.56
N THR A 51 -7.70 -28.95 -17.76
CA THR A 51 -7.49 -30.39 -18.00
C THR A 51 -6.34 -30.92 -17.15
N GLY A 52 -5.20 -30.22 -17.11
CA GLY A 52 -4.04 -30.61 -16.34
C GLY A 52 -4.32 -30.64 -14.84
N THR A 53 -4.79 -29.53 -14.28
CA THR A 53 -5.15 -29.42 -12.84
C THR A 53 -6.27 -30.36 -12.41
N THR A 54 -7.10 -30.88 -13.33
CA THR A 54 -8.16 -31.83 -12.98
C THR A 54 -7.73 -33.29 -13.09
N PHE A 55 -6.93 -33.65 -14.09
CA PHE A 55 -6.72 -35.06 -14.46
C PHE A 55 -5.26 -35.52 -14.60
N VAL A 56 -4.27 -34.62 -14.60
CA VAL A 56 -2.89 -34.96 -14.99
C VAL A 56 -1.90 -34.87 -13.83
N THR A 57 -1.17 -35.96 -13.65
CA THR A 57 -0.12 -36.14 -12.65
C THR A 57 1.19 -35.46 -13.02
N SER A 58 1.96 -35.05 -12.01
CA SER A 58 3.37 -34.62 -12.12
C SER A 58 4.34 -35.69 -11.59
N TRP A 59 3.87 -36.93 -11.40
CA TRP A 59 4.66 -38.01 -10.82
C TRP A 59 5.93 -38.32 -11.61
N TYR A 60 5.85 -38.35 -12.94
CA TYR A 60 6.98 -38.69 -13.82
C TYR A 60 7.95 -37.53 -14.09
N THR A 61 7.56 -36.29 -13.76
CA THR A 61 8.40 -35.08 -13.97
C THR A 61 8.99 -34.54 -12.68
N HIS A 62 8.24 -34.58 -11.57
CA HIS A 62 8.63 -34.03 -10.26
C HIS A 62 8.45 -35.02 -9.08
N GLY A 63 7.84 -36.19 -9.28
CA GLY A 63 7.49 -37.09 -8.16
C GLY A 63 6.30 -36.59 -7.32
N LEU A 64 5.44 -35.75 -7.89
CA LEU A 64 4.35 -35.06 -7.19
C LEU A 64 2.96 -35.43 -7.72
N ALA A 65 2.00 -35.57 -6.81
CA ALA A 65 0.58 -35.45 -7.14
C ALA A 65 0.25 -33.98 -7.44
N SER A 66 -0.54 -33.71 -8.48
CA SER A 66 -0.80 -32.34 -8.95
C SER A 66 -2.22 -32.07 -9.47
N SER A 67 -3.12 -33.05 -9.41
CA SER A 67 -4.48 -32.94 -9.94
C SER A 67 -5.59 -33.26 -8.94
N TYR A 68 -6.79 -32.74 -9.18
CA TYR A 68 -7.98 -33.09 -8.38
C TYR A 68 -8.24 -34.60 -8.36
N LEU A 69 -7.96 -35.32 -9.45
CA LEU A 69 -8.05 -36.77 -9.54
C LEU A 69 -7.14 -37.51 -8.55
N GLU A 70 -5.99 -36.93 -8.20
CA GLU A 70 -5.03 -37.48 -7.24
C GLU A 70 -5.31 -37.01 -5.78
N GLY A 71 -6.34 -36.20 -5.56
CA GLY A 71 -6.72 -35.68 -4.24
C GLY A 71 -6.11 -34.31 -3.89
N CYS A 72 -5.47 -33.61 -4.83
CA CYS A 72 -5.08 -32.21 -4.64
C CYS A 72 -6.32 -31.31 -4.52
N ASN A 73 -6.15 -30.13 -3.91
CA ASN A 73 -7.20 -29.10 -3.81
C ASN A 73 -6.81 -27.87 -4.64
N PHE A 74 -7.69 -26.86 -4.73
CA PHE A 74 -7.48 -25.66 -5.55
C PHE A 74 -6.13 -24.94 -5.30
N LEU A 75 -5.60 -25.02 -4.07
CA LEU A 75 -4.31 -24.42 -3.73
C LEU A 75 -3.13 -25.29 -4.16
N THR A 76 -3.28 -26.62 -4.22
CA THR A 76 -2.19 -27.58 -4.48
C THR A 76 -2.18 -28.18 -5.87
N VAL A 77 -3.24 -28.03 -6.66
CA VAL A 77 -3.22 -28.43 -8.07
C VAL A 77 -2.27 -27.56 -8.90
N ALA A 78 -1.61 -28.16 -9.88
CA ALA A 78 -0.71 -27.47 -10.80
C ALA A 78 -0.57 -28.20 -12.14
N VAL A 79 -0.32 -27.45 -13.21
CA VAL A 79 0.34 -28.01 -14.41
C VAL A 79 1.84 -27.76 -14.27
N SER A 80 2.61 -28.81 -13.97
CA SER A 80 4.05 -28.74 -13.73
C SER A 80 4.87 -28.87 -15.03
N PRO A 81 6.07 -28.26 -15.10
CA PRO A 81 6.91 -28.33 -16.28
C PRO A 81 7.42 -29.74 -16.59
N PRO A 82 8.00 -29.94 -17.79
CA PRO A 82 8.70 -31.16 -18.15
C PRO A 82 9.90 -31.44 -17.23
N ALA A 83 10.27 -32.71 -17.11
CA ALA A 83 11.48 -33.14 -16.39
C ALA A 83 12.74 -32.45 -16.93
N ASN A 84 13.73 -32.19 -16.08
CA ASN A 84 14.95 -31.45 -16.48
C ASN A 84 15.75 -32.15 -17.60
N SER A 85 15.63 -33.47 -17.74
CA SER A 85 16.21 -34.25 -18.85
C SER A 85 15.67 -33.89 -20.24
N LEU A 86 14.54 -33.19 -20.33
CA LEU A 86 13.94 -32.68 -21.57
C LEU A 86 14.41 -31.26 -21.92
N ALA A 87 15.23 -30.64 -21.05
CA ALA A 87 15.80 -29.30 -21.20
C ALA A 87 14.76 -28.28 -21.70
N HIS A 88 14.98 -27.69 -22.87
CA HIS A 88 14.11 -26.70 -23.50
C HIS A 88 13.29 -27.25 -24.68
N SER A 89 13.07 -28.58 -24.76
CA SER A 89 12.24 -29.15 -25.83
C SER A 89 10.87 -28.47 -25.88
N LEU A 90 10.41 -28.11 -27.08
CA LEU A 90 9.05 -27.60 -27.29
C LEU A 90 7.96 -28.61 -26.90
N LEU A 91 8.35 -29.89 -26.72
CA LEU A 91 7.50 -31.02 -26.35
C LEU A 91 6.18 -31.03 -27.14
N LEU A 92 6.28 -30.96 -28.47
CA LEU A 92 5.12 -31.03 -29.35
C LEU A 92 4.50 -32.43 -29.26
N LEU A 93 3.17 -32.54 -29.40
CA LEU A 93 2.48 -33.84 -29.34
C LEU A 93 2.99 -34.81 -30.43
N TRP A 94 3.31 -34.28 -31.61
CA TRP A 94 3.94 -34.99 -32.73
C TRP A 94 5.48 -34.94 -32.70
N GLY A 95 6.07 -34.43 -31.61
CA GLY A 95 7.52 -34.37 -31.41
C GLY A 95 8.15 -35.73 -31.13
N PRO A 96 9.49 -35.86 -31.19
CA PRO A 96 10.20 -37.12 -31.03
C PRO A 96 10.05 -37.76 -29.64
N GLU A 97 9.67 -36.99 -28.62
CA GLU A 97 9.50 -37.44 -27.24
C GLU A 97 8.14 -38.13 -26.99
N ALA A 98 7.09 -37.64 -27.66
CA ALA A 98 5.72 -38.10 -27.51
C ALA A 98 5.22 -38.98 -28.67
N GLN A 99 5.74 -38.75 -29.89
CA GLN A 99 5.48 -39.56 -31.09
C GLN A 99 3.98 -39.73 -31.43
N GLY A 100 3.14 -38.75 -31.05
CA GLY A 100 1.69 -38.76 -31.23
C GLY A 100 0.90 -39.39 -30.07
N ASP A 101 1.55 -40.00 -29.08
CA ASP A 101 0.88 -40.54 -27.89
C ASP A 101 0.55 -39.42 -26.89
N PHE A 102 -0.74 -39.08 -26.82
CA PHE A 102 -1.27 -38.06 -25.92
C PHE A 102 -1.12 -38.40 -24.43
N THR A 103 -1.23 -39.67 -24.06
CA THR A 103 -1.07 -40.08 -22.65
C THR A 103 0.38 -39.91 -22.22
N ARG A 104 1.31 -40.38 -23.07
CA ARG A 104 2.76 -40.25 -22.86
C ARG A 104 3.19 -38.78 -22.84
N TRP A 105 2.60 -37.96 -23.71
CA TRP A 105 2.81 -36.50 -23.75
C TRP A 105 2.37 -35.80 -22.46
N CYS A 106 1.18 -36.12 -21.93
CA CYS A 106 0.73 -35.61 -20.63
C CYS A 106 1.67 -36.02 -19.49
N GLN A 107 2.09 -37.29 -19.44
CA GLN A 107 3.05 -37.80 -18.44
C GLN A 107 4.42 -37.11 -18.50
N LEU A 108 4.86 -36.66 -19.68
CA LEU A 108 6.13 -35.95 -19.86
C LEU A 108 6.06 -34.43 -19.52
N GLY A 109 4.90 -33.91 -19.09
CA GLY A 109 4.71 -32.49 -18.80
C GLY A 109 4.37 -31.62 -20.02
N GLY A 110 3.93 -32.23 -21.14
CA GLY A 110 3.65 -31.53 -22.39
C GLY A 110 2.58 -30.44 -22.27
N LEU A 111 1.60 -30.62 -21.38
CA LEU A 111 0.60 -29.60 -21.06
C LEU A 111 1.22 -28.29 -20.57
N TRP A 112 2.39 -28.29 -19.92
CA TRP A 112 3.03 -27.05 -19.50
C TRP A 112 3.51 -26.23 -20.69
N THR A 113 4.25 -26.84 -21.63
CA THR A 113 4.69 -26.15 -22.87
C THR A 113 3.50 -25.72 -23.72
N PHE A 114 2.44 -26.54 -23.78
CA PHE A 114 1.20 -26.21 -24.45
C PHE A 114 0.53 -24.96 -23.85
N VAL A 115 0.36 -24.90 -22.53
CA VAL A 115 -0.25 -23.75 -21.84
C VAL A 115 0.65 -22.51 -21.93
N ALA A 116 1.98 -22.66 -21.77
CA ALA A 116 2.92 -21.55 -21.87
C ALA A 116 2.96 -20.92 -23.27
N LEU A 117 3.07 -21.74 -24.33
CA LEU A 117 3.16 -21.26 -25.71
C LEU A 117 1.82 -20.69 -26.21
N HIS A 118 0.71 -21.40 -26.00
CA HIS A 118 -0.61 -20.86 -26.34
C HIS A 118 -0.95 -19.62 -25.49
N GLY A 119 -0.51 -19.58 -24.22
CA GLY A 119 -0.61 -18.39 -23.37
C GLY A 119 0.13 -17.19 -23.95
N ALA A 120 1.38 -17.38 -24.39
CA ALA A 120 2.16 -16.32 -25.05
C ALA A 120 1.46 -15.78 -26.30
N PHE A 121 1.00 -16.65 -27.19
CA PHE A 121 0.27 -16.26 -28.40
C PHE A 121 -1.11 -15.63 -28.09
N ALA A 122 -1.78 -16.06 -27.03
CA ALA A 122 -3.03 -15.44 -26.56
C ALA A 122 -2.79 -14.02 -26.06
N LEU A 123 -1.72 -13.76 -25.30
CA LEU A 123 -1.37 -12.41 -24.85
C LEU A 123 -1.03 -11.49 -26.02
N ILE A 124 -0.31 -11.98 -27.03
CA ILE A 124 -0.06 -11.25 -28.29
C ILE A 124 -1.39 -10.94 -29.00
N GLY A 125 -2.26 -11.95 -29.16
CA GLY A 125 -3.59 -11.77 -29.75
C GLY A 125 -4.46 -10.76 -28.98
N PHE A 126 -4.35 -10.70 -27.65
CA PHE A 126 -5.06 -9.75 -26.82
C PHE A 126 -4.54 -8.31 -27.01
N MET A 127 -3.22 -8.12 -27.07
CA MET A 127 -2.62 -6.81 -27.36
C MET A 127 -2.99 -6.33 -28.77
N LEU A 128 -2.94 -7.21 -29.77
CA LEU A 128 -3.40 -6.93 -31.13
C LEU A 128 -4.89 -6.56 -31.16
N ARG A 129 -5.73 -7.21 -30.36
CA ARG A 129 -7.15 -6.88 -30.20
C ARG A 129 -7.37 -5.51 -29.60
N GLN A 130 -6.57 -5.11 -28.60
CA GLN A 130 -6.64 -3.77 -28.03
C GLN A 130 -6.28 -2.69 -29.08
N PHE A 131 -5.26 -2.92 -29.92
CA PHE A 131 -4.95 -2.03 -31.05
C PHE A 131 -6.06 -2.02 -32.11
N GLU A 132 -6.60 -3.18 -32.48
CA GLU A 132 -7.63 -3.31 -33.51
C GLU A 132 -8.94 -2.64 -33.09
N LEU A 133 -9.37 -2.83 -31.84
CA LEU A 133 -10.51 -2.13 -31.27
C LEU A 133 -10.25 -0.63 -31.20
N ALA A 134 -9.12 -0.19 -30.63
CA ALA A 134 -8.77 1.23 -30.53
C ALA A 134 -8.79 1.92 -31.91
N ARG A 135 -8.25 1.27 -32.95
CA ARG A 135 -8.32 1.78 -34.33
C ARG A 135 -9.75 1.81 -34.87
N SER A 136 -10.56 0.79 -34.60
CA SER A 136 -11.95 0.69 -35.08
C SER A 136 -12.88 1.73 -34.44
N VAL A 137 -12.67 2.07 -33.15
CA VAL A 137 -13.41 3.12 -32.43
C VAL A 137 -12.67 4.47 -32.37
N GLN A 138 -11.58 4.64 -33.13
CA GLN A 138 -10.79 5.87 -33.24
C GLN A 138 -10.24 6.42 -31.91
N LEU A 139 -9.91 5.55 -30.96
CA LEU A 139 -9.28 5.87 -29.68
C LEU A 139 -7.75 5.71 -29.72
N TRP A 140 -7.07 6.42 -28.81
CA TRP A 140 -5.63 6.25 -28.60
C TRP A 140 -5.31 4.89 -27.96
N PRO A 141 -4.30 4.15 -28.44
CA PRO A 141 -4.05 2.76 -28.03
C PRO A 141 -3.31 2.60 -26.68
N TYR A 142 -3.51 3.51 -25.72
CA TYR A 142 -2.83 3.47 -24.41
C TYR A 142 -3.10 2.19 -23.62
N ASN A 143 -4.27 1.57 -23.78
CA ASN A 143 -4.58 0.26 -23.17
C ASN A 143 -3.70 -0.87 -23.72
N ALA A 144 -3.42 -0.87 -25.04
CA ALA A 144 -2.48 -1.83 -25.63
C ALA A 144 -1.05 -1.59 -25.13
N ILE A 145 -0.65 -0.32 -25.01
CA ILE A 145 0.66 0.06 -24.46
C ILE A 145 0.80 -0.40 -23.00
N SER A 146 -0.22 -0.20 -22.14
CA SER A 146 -0.15 -0.64 -20.74
C SER A 146 -0.09 -2.17 -20.60
N PHE A 147 -0.74 -2.91 -21.51
CA PHE A 147 -0.71 -4.37 -21.54
C PHE A 147 0.67 -4.97 -21.89
N SER A 148 1.61 -4.16 -22.39
CA SER A 148 3.00 -4.59 -22.53
C SER A 148 3.69 -4.91 -21.18
N GLY A 149 3.23 -4.33 -20.06
CA GLY A 149 3.73 -4.67 -18.72
C GLY A 149 3.48 -6.14 -18.35
N PRO A 150 2.22 -6.61 -18.36
CA PRO A 150 1.88 -8.02 -18.25
C PRO A 150 2.61 -8.95 -19.24
N ILE A 151 2.74 -8.54 -20.51
CA ILE A 151 3.49 -9.31 -21.51
C ILE A 151 4.97 -9.43 -21.13
N ALA A 152 5.61 -8.33 -20.73
CA ALA A 152 7.01 -8.34 -20.32
C ALA A 152 7.25 -9.28 -19.14
N VAL A 153 6.37 -9.27 -18.14
CA VAL A 153 6.45 -10.19 -16.98
C VAL A 153 6.22 -11.65 -17.40
N PHE A 154 5.21 -11.93 -18.22
CA PHE A 154 4.97 -13.30 -18.70
C PHE A 154 6.17 -13.82 -19.50
N VAL A 155 6.71 -13.01 -20.43
CA VAL A 155 7.83 -13.37 -21.30
C VAL A 155 9.16 -13.43 -20.53
N SER A 156 9.39 -12.60 -19.51
CA SER A 156 10.58 -12.74 -18.68
C SER A 156 10.54 -13.99 -17.80
N VAL A 157 9.38 -14.32 -17.21
CA VAL A 157 9.26 -15.38 -16.20
C VAL A 157 9.05 -16.77 -16.79
N PHE A 158 8.23 -16.93 -17.84
CA PHE A 158 7.82 -18.26 -18.34
C PHE A 158 8.71 -18.79 -19.48
N PRO A 159 9.11 -18.00 -20.50
CA PRO A 159 10.12 -18.43 -21.46
C PRO A 159 11.55 -17.97 -21.12
N ILE A 160 11.84 -16.68 -20.89
CA ILE A 160 13.24 -16.22 -20.83
C ILE A 160 13.99 -16.79 -19.62
N TYR A 161 13.41 -16.73 -18.41
CA TYR A 161 14.06 -17.26 -17.21
C TYR A 161 14.51 -18.72 -17.36
N PRO A 162 13.64 -19.69 -17.67
CA PRO A 162 14.07 -21.08 -17.85
C PRO A 162 14.93 -21.30 -19.09
N LEU A 163 14.84 -20.48 -20.15
CA LEU A 163 15.76 -20.54 -21.30
C LEU A 163 17.22 -20.19 -20.94
N GLY A 164 17.43 -19.36 -19.92
CA GLY A 164 18.77 -19.11 -19.37
C GLY A 164 19.25 -20.17 -18.37
N GLN A 165 18.31 -20.88 -17.75
CA GLN A 165 18.57 -22.03 -16.87
C GLN A 165 18.67 -23.33 -17.68
N SER A 166 18.90 -24.47 -17.02
CA SER A 166 19.14 -25.77 -17.67
C SER A 166 17.93 -26.40 -18.39
N GLY A 167 16.70 -25.95 -18.11
CA GLY A 167 15.50 -26.45 -18.76
C GLY A 167 14.20 -25.83 -18.26
N TRP A 168 13.09 -26.18 -18.92
CA TRP A 168 11.73 -25.78 -18.51
C TRP A 168 11.38 -26.19 -17.07
N PHE A 169 12.03 -27.21 -16.52
CA PHE A 169 11.86 -27.67 -15.14
C PHE A 169 11.94 -26.55 -14.09
N PHE A 170 12.78 -25.55 -14.32
CA PHE A 170 12.97 -24.41 -13.40
C PHE A 170 11.96 -23.27 -13.61
N ALA A 171 11.11 -23.34 -14.64
CA ALA A 171 10.02 -22.41 -14.84
C ALA A 171 8.94 -22.55 -13.75
N PRO A 172 8.08 -21.55 -13.54
CA PRO A 172 6.95 -21.70 -12.63
C PRO A 172 5.92 -22.71 -13.20
N SER A 173 5.52 -23.68 -12.39
CA SER A 173 4.32 -24.49 -12.66
C SER A 173 3.07 -23.62 -12.55
N PHE A 174 2.05 -23.92 -13.37
CA PHE A 174 0.77 -23.21 -13.34
C PHE A 174 -0.13 -23.74 -12.20
N GLY A 175 0.16 -23.36 -10.96
CA GLY A 175 -0.62 -23.73 -9.77
C GLY A 175 -0.27 -22.88 -8.54
N VAL A 176 -1.21 -22.68 -7.61
CA VAL A 176 -1.09 -21.65 -6.54
C VAL A 176 0.10 -21.92 -5.61
N ALA A 177 0.15 -23.10 -4.98
CA ALA A 177 1.27 -23.49 -4.13
C ALA A 177 2.60 -23.60 -4.91
N ALA A 178 2.55 -23.93 -6.20
CA ALA A 178 3.74 -24.03 -7.04
C ALA A 178 4.34 -22.64 -7.37
N ILE A 179 3.52 -21.60 -7.50
CA ILE A 179 3.99 -20.21 -7.54
C ILE A 179 4.60 -19.78 -6.19
N PHE A 180 4.03 -20.19 -5.06
CA PHE A 180 4.66 -19.95 -3.75
C PHE A 180 6.04 -20.63 -3.63
N ARG A 181 6.16 -21.89 -4.07
CA ARG A 181 7.46 -22.57 -4.21
C ARG A 181 8.41 -21.78 -5.10
N PHE A 182 7.95 -21.26 -6.24
CA PHE A 182 8.80 -20.48 -7.15
C PHE A 182 9.30 -19.18 -6.51
N ILE A 183 8.47 -18.50 -5.72
CA ILE A 183 8.89 -17.31 -4.94
C ILE A 183 9.95 -17.68 -3.88
N LEU A 184 9.75 -18.79 -3.15
CA LEU A 184 10.73 -19.28 -2.17
C LEU A 184 12.04 -19.73 -2.83
N PHE A 185 11.98 -20.36 -4.01
CA PHE A 185 13.15 -20.67 -4.84
C PHE A 185 13.89 -19.39 -5.24
N PHE A 186 13.18 -18.36 -5.71
CA PHE A 186 13.79 -17.07 -6.07
C PHE A 186 14.42 -16.36 -4.87
N GLN A 187 13.85 -16.49 -3.67
CA GLN A 187 14.50 -15.98 -2.47
C GLN A 187 15.75 -16.81 -2.10
N GLY A 188 15.61 -18.14 -2.00
CA GLY A 188 16.68 -19.03 -1.56
C GLY A 188 17.88 -19.08 -2.52
N PHE A 189 17.65 -19.12 -3.83
CA PHE A 189 18.71 -19.26 -4.83
C PHE A 189 19.20 -17.91 -5.38
N HIS A 190 18.31 -16.92 -5.55
CA HIS A 190 18.66 -15.65 -6.21
C HIS A 190 18.71 -14.43 -5.27
N ASN A 191 18.37 -14.61 -3.98
CA ASN A 191 18.18 -13.52 -3.00
C ASN A 191 17.29 -12.38 -3.55
N TRP A 192 16.22 -12.74 -4.27
CA TRP A 192 15.47 -11.82 -5.14
C TRP A 192 14.92 -10.57 -4.44
N THR A 193 14.65 -10.62 -3.13
CA THR A 193 14.26 -9.42 -2.35
C THR A 193 15.34 -8.33 -2.31
N LEU A 194 16.62 -8.68 -2.46
CA LEU A 194 17.74 -7.72 -2.49
C LEU A 194 17.92 -7.04 -3.85
N ASN A 195 17.29 -7.56 -4.92
CA ASN A 195 17.48 -7.03 -6.26
C ASN A 195 16.77 -5.67 -6.45
N PRO A 196 17.46 -4.59 -6.86
CA PRO A 196 16.87 -3.27 -7.01
C PRO A 196 15.77 -3.22 -8.08
N PHE A 197 15.84 -4.05 -9.12
CA PHE A 197 14.78 -4.18 -10.12
C PHE A 197 13.49 -4.76 -9.53
N HIS A 198 13.62 -5.72 -8.61
CA HIS A 198 12.47 -6.22 -7.84
C HIS A 198 11.89 -5.15 -6.92
N MET A 199 12.74 -4.40 -6.21
CA MET A 199 12.29 -3.29 -5.34
C MET A 199 11.52 -2.22 -6.13
N MET A 200 11.99 -1.85 -7.33
CA MET A 200 11.25 -0.95 -8.23
C MET A 200 9.92 -1.56 -8.71
N GLY A 201 9.87 -2.87 -8.94
CA GLY A 201 8.63 -3.60 -9.21
C GLY A 201 7.63 -3.54 -8.05
N VAL A 202 8.09 -3.80 -6.82
CA VAL A 202 7.28 -3.68 -5.60
C VAL A 202 6.77 -2.24 -5.42
N ALA A 203 7.62 -1.24 -5.61
CA ALA A 203 7.22 0.17 -5.55
C ALA A 203 6.16 0.52 -6.61
N GLY A 204 6.27 0.00 -7.84
CA GLY A 204 5.27 0.20 -8.88
C GLY A 204 3.93 -0.49 -8.60
N VAL A 205 3.93 -1.71 -8.06
CA VAL A 205 2.70 -2.45 -7.74
C VAL A 205 2.00 -1.88 -6.49
N LEU A 206 2.74 -1.62 -5.41
CA LEU A 206 2.19 -0.98 -4.21
C LEU A 206 1.76 0.46 -4.48
N GLY A 207 2.55 1.20 -5.28
CA GLY A 207 2.20 2.53 -5.77
C GLY A 207 0.93 2.53 -6.62
N ALA A 208 0.73 1.52 -7.47
CA ALA A 208 -0.51 1.37 -8.24
C ALA A 208 -1.72 1.05 -7.36
N ALA A 209 -1.56 0.19 -6.35
CA ALA A 209 -2.62 -0.09 -5.37
C ALA A 209 -3.01 1.18 -4.58
N LEU A 210 -2.00 1.95 -4.13
CA LEU A 210 -2.19 3.25 -3.49
C LEU A 210 -2.92 4.23 -4.41
N LEU A 211 -2.45 4.40 -5.66
CA LEU A 211 -3.04 5.29 -6.65
C LEU A 211 -4.49 4.90 -7.02
N CYS A 212 -4.77 3.60 -7.14
CA CYS A 212 -6.12 3.11 -7.40
C CYS A 212 -7.06 3.42 -6.23
N ALA A 213 -6.63 3.16 -4.99
CA ALA A 213 -7.42 3.40 -3.80
C ALA A 213 -7.65 4.90 -3.55
N ILE A 214 -6.58 5.71 -3.60
CA ILE A 214 -6.67 7.16 -3.35
C ILE A 214 -7.48 7.86 -4.45
N HIS A 215 -7.31 7.51 -5.72
CA HIS A 215 -8.07 8.13 -6.81
C HIS A 215 -9.56 7.78 -6.72
N GLY A 216 -9.90 6.49 -6.59
CA GLY A 216 -11.28 6.06 -6.45
C GLY A 216 -11.98 6.70 -5.25
N ALA A 217 -11.33 6.69 -4.07
CA ALA A 217 -11.86 7.36 -2.89
C ALA A 217 -12.03 8.88 -3.09
N THR A 218 -11.09 9.54 -3.78
CA THR A 218 -11.20 10.99 -4.06
C THR A 218 -12.40 11.31 -4.95
N VAL A 219 -12.59 10.54 -6.04
CA VAL A 219 -13.71 10.76 -6.96
C VAL A 219 -15.04 10.58 -6.23
N GLU A 220 -15.24 9.46 -5.53
CA GLU A 220 -16.47 9.17 -4.78
C GLU A 220 -16.78 10.22 -3.70
N ASN A 221 -15.76 10.79 -3.04
CA ASN A 221 -15.94 11.84 -2.02
C ASN A 221 -15.97 13.27 -2.58
N THR A 222 -15.96 13.44 -3.92
CA THR A 222 -16.11 14.75 -4.59
C THR A 222 -17.18 14.73 -5.70
N LEU A 223 -18.07 13.72 -5.70
CA LEU A 223 -19.19 13.59 -6.62
C LEU A 223 -20.24 14.69 -6.43
N PHE A 224 -20.67 15.31 -7.52
CA PHE A 224 -21.82 16.23 -7.50
C PHE A 224 -23.14 15.49 -7.22
N GLU A 225 -24.15 16.19 -6.64
CA GLU A 225 -25.51 15.65 -6.42
C GLU A 225 -26.31 15.83 -7.71
N ASP A 226 -26.04 14.96 -8.67
CA ASP A 226 -26.72 14.99 -9.97
C ASP A 226 -28.15 14.38 -9.90
N GLY A 227 -28.74 14.23 -8.70
CA GLY A 227 -30.14 13.80 -8.51
C GLY A 227 -30.55 13.31 -7.11
N ASP A 228 -31.88 13.23 -6.90
CA ASP A 228 -32.54 13.04 -5.59
C ASP A 228 -32.51 11.61 -5.00
N GLY A 229 -31.97 10.61 -5.69
CA GLY A 229 -31.96 9.21 -5.23
C GLY A 229 -30.77 8.95 -4.33
N THR A 230 -30.92 8.31 -3.16
CA THR A 230 -29.81 8.12 -2.21
C THR A 230 -28.61 7.53 -2.93
N ASN A 231 -28.69 6.29 -3.37
CA ASN A 231 -27.62 5.65 -4.13
C ASN A 231 -27.19 6.51 -5.35
N THR A 232 -26.00 7.13 -5.24
CA THR A 232 -25.41 8.09 -6.20
C THR A 232 -25.05 7.46 -7.53
N PHE A 233 -24.90 6.14 -7.63
CA PHE A 233 -24.60 5.49 -8.91
C PHE A 233 -25.68 5.69 -9.98
N ARG A 234 -26.89 6.11 -9.59
CA ARG A 234 -27.99 6.42 -10.52
C ARG A 234 -27.99 7.86 -11.06
N THR A 235 -27.20 8.75 -10.49
CA THR A 235 -27.17 10.17 -10.90
C THR A 235 -26.15 10.42 -12.02
N PHE A 236 -25.24 9.48 -12.27
CA PHE A 236 -24.32 9.51 -13.40
C PHE A 236 -24.98 9.05 -14.71
N ASN A 237 -24.78 9.82 -15.78
CA ASN A 237 -25.17 9.46 -17.14
C ASN A 237 -23.93 9.33 -18.05
N PRO A 238 -23.68 8.18 -18.70
CA PRO A 238 -22.53 7.98 -19.61
C PRO A 238 -22.39 8.99 -20.76
N THR A 239 -23.44 9.73 -21.12
CA THR A 239 -23.40 10.76 -22.19
C THR A 239 -23.45 12.19 -21.67
N GLN A 240 -23.29 12.43 -20.37
CA GLN A 240 -23.23 13.80 -19.83
C GLN A 240 -21.95 14.53 -20.28
N ALA A 241 -22.04 15.84 -20.48
CA ALA A 241 -20.91 16.65 -20.94
C ALA A 241 -20.00 17.11 -19.79
N GLU A 242 -20.55 17.20 -18.58
CA GLU A 242 -19.86 17.73 -17.41
C GLU A 242 -19.22 16.62 -16.56
N ASP A 243 -18.11 16.95 -15.93
CA ASP A 243 -17.45 16.06 -14.99
C ASP A 243 -18.36 15.70 -13.81
N THR A 244 -18.47 14.41 -13.49
CA THR A 244 -19.30 13.91 -12.37
C THR A 244 -18.74 14.26 -10.98
N TYR A 245 -17.53 14.82 -10.89
CA TYR A 245 -16.84 15.12 -9.64
C TYR A 245 -16.00 16.40 -9.75
N SER A 246 -15.88 17.13 -8.63
CA SER A 246 -15.07 18.35 -8.59
C SER A 246 -13.57 18.07 -8.44
N MET A 247 -12.85 18.34 -9.52
CA MET A 247 -11.38 18.33 -9.53
C MET A 247 -10.77 19.47 -8.72
N VAL A 248 -11.47 20.61 -8.60
CA VAL A 248 -10.96 21.78 -7.87
C VAL A 248 -11.05 21.52 -6.36
N THR A 249 -12.17 20.98 -5.89
CA THR A 249 -12.32 20.53 -4.50
C THR A 249 -11.34 19.40 -4.16
N ALA A 250 -11.19 18.41 -5.05
CA ALA A 250 -10.19 17.34 -4.90
C ALA A 250 -8.74 17.86 -4.85
N ASN A 251 -8.37 18.80 -5.73
CA ASN A 251 -7.04 19.40 -5.77
C ASN A 251 -6.75 20.20 -4.49
N ARG A 252 -7.72 20.99 -4.03
CA ARG A 252 -7.62 21.79 -2.81
C ARG A 252 -7.46 20.91 -1.57
N PHE A 253 -8.29 19.88 -1.44
CA PHE A 253 -8.21 18.89 -0.36
C PHE A 253 -6.82 18.25 -0.26
N TRP A 254 -6.29 17.72 -1.37
CA TRP A 254 -4.97 17.09 -1.36
C TRP A 254 -3.81 18.08 -1.20
N SER A 255 -3.92 19.29 -1.75
CA SER A 255 -2.90 20.33 -1.55
C SER A 255 -2.80 20.76 -0.08
N GLN A 256 -3.93 20.79 0.64
CA GLN A 256 -3.95 21.10 2.07
C GLN A 256 -3.45 19.94 2.95
N ILE A 257 -3.63 18.68 2.54
CA ILE A 257 -3.25 17.51 3.34
C ILE A 257 -1.80 17.05 3.08
N PHE A 258 -1.39 16.97 1.80
CA PHE A 258 -0.08 16.44 1.40
C PHE A 258 0.86 17.51 0.83
N GLY A 259 0.47 18.79 0.81
CA GLY A 259 1.26 19.88 0.25
C GLY A 259 1.35 19.90 -1.29
N VAL A 260 0.93 18.82 -1.95
CA VAL A 260 0.91 18.65 -3.41
C VAL A 260 -0.36 17.94 -3.85
N ALA A 261 -0.89 18.29 -5.02
CA ALA A 261 -2.01 17.61 -5.64
C ALA A 261 -1.93 17.65 -7.17
N PHE A 262 -2.56 16.68 -7.81
CA PHE A 262 -2.81 16.75 -9.24
C PHE A 262 -3.80 17.88 -9.54
N SER A 263 -3.43 18.79 -10.43
CA SER A 263 -4.33 19.81 -11.00
C SER A 263 -4.80 19.46 -12.42
N ASN A 264 -4.08 18.56 -13.10
CA ASN A 264 -4.35 18.14 -14.47
C ASN A 264 -4.82 16.68 -14.52
N LYS A 265 -6.09 16.45 -14.90
CA LYS A 265 -6.69 15.11 -15.03
C LYS A 265 -5.94 14.20 -16.01
N ARG A 266 -5.42 14.73 -17.12
CA ARG A 266 -4.69 13.92 -18.11
C ARG A 266 -3.35 13.42 -17.54
N TRP A 267 -2.65 14.27 -16.79
CA TRP A 267 -1.42 13.89 -16.10
C TRP A 267 -1.67 12.84 -15.01
N LEU A 268 -2.74 13.01 -14.20
CA LEU A 268 -3.17 12.02 -13.21
C LEU A 268 -3.37 10.63 -13.83
N HIS A 269 -4.20 10.53 -14.88
CA HIS A 269 -4.50 9.24 -15.52
C HIS A 269 -3.28 8.65 -16.27
N PHE A 270 -2.42 9.49 -16.85
CA PHE A 270 -1.14 9.03 -17.39
C PHE A 270 -0.23 8.47 -16.29
N PHE A 271 -0.15 9.12 -15.12
CA PHE A 271 0.65 8.66 -13.99
C PHE A 271 0.14 7.32 -13.42
N MET A 272 -1.19 7.15 -13.34
CA MET A 272 -1.82 5.88 -12.96
C MET A 272 -1.52 4.73 -13.94
N LEU A 273 -1.26 5.01 -15.21
CA LEU A 273 -0.75 4.03 -16.18
C LEU A 273 0.77 3.82 -15.99
N PHE A 274 1.54 4.90 -15.88
CA PHE A 274 2.99 4.89 -15.85
C PHE A 274 3.57 4.10 -14.67
N VAL A 275 3.05 4.30 -13.46
CA VAL A 275 3.61 3.69 -12.22
C VAL A 275 3.55 2.16 -12.24
N PRO A 276 2.39 1.49 -12.43
CA PRO A 276 2.34 0.03 -12.52
C PRO A 276 3.13 -0.52 -13.70
N VAL A 277 2.97 0.06 -14.90
CA VAL A 277 3.59 -0.47 -16.13
C VAL A 277 5.12 -0.42 -16.01
N THR A 278 5.68 0.70 -15.54
CA THR A 278 7.12 0.84 -15.29
C THR A 278 7.61 -0.15 -14.24
N GLY A 279 6.87 -0.35 -13.14
CA GLY A 279 7.22 -1.35 -12.12
C GLY A 279 7.28 -2.78 -12.69
N LEU A 280 6.28 -3.18 -13.48
CA LEU A 280 6.27 -4.49 -14.13
C LEU A 280 7.44 -4.66 -15.11
N TRP A 281 7.77 -3.62 -15.90
CA TRP A 281 8.96 -3.64 -16.77
C TRP A 281 10.27 -3.75 -15.99
N MET A 282 10.44 -3.00 -14.89
CA MET A 282 11.65 -3.10 -14.06
C MET A 282 11.81 -4.51 -13.50
N SER A 283 10.74 -5.08 -12.91
CA SER A 283 10.75 -6.46 -12.41
C SER A 283 11.14 -7.47 -13.49
N ALA A 284 10.56 -7.33 -14.69
CA ALA A 284 10.88 -8.19 -15.84
C ALA A 284 12.38 -8.11 -16.25
N ILE A 285 12.98 -6.91 -16.26
CA ILE A 285 14.42 -6.73 -16.52
C ILE A 285 15.26 -7.47 -15.47
N GLY A 286 14.91 -7.38 -14.20
CA GLY A 286 15.60 -8.10 -13.13
C GLY A 286 15.53 -9.63 -13.32
N VAL A 287 14.38 -10.17 -13.72
CA VAL A 287 14.20 -11.60 -14.03
C VAL A 287 15.05 -12.05 -15.23
N VAL A 288 15.24 -11.19 -16.25
CA VAL A 288 16.17 -11.48 -17.35
C VAL A 288 17.62 -11.59 -16.85
N GLY A 289 18.02 -10.79 -15.85
CA GLY A 289 19.31 -10.96 -15.16
C GLY A 289 19.41 -12.31 -14.43
N LEU A 290 18.35 -12.70 -13.71
CA LEU A 290 18.29 -14.00 -13.02
C LEU A 290 18.32 -15.20 -13.97
N ALA A 291 17.85 -15.05 -15.22
CA ALA A 291 17.97 -16.10 -16.24
C ALA A 291 19.43 -16.51 -16.46
N LEU A 292 20.36 -15.55 -16.39
CA LEU A 292 21.80 -15.76 -16.58
C LEU A 292 22.57 -15.91 -15.25
N ASN A 293 21.86 -16.06 -14.13
CA ASN A 293 22.42 -16.02 -12.77
C ASN A 293 23.25 -14.73 -12.50
N LEU A 294 22.87 -13.60 -13.11
CA LEU A 294 23.41 -12.28 -12.80
C LEU A 294 22.66 -11.69 -11.60
N LEU A 295 23.12 -12.06 -10.41
CA LEU A 295 22.45 -11.79 -9.15
C LEU A 295 22.94 -10.50 -8.49
N ALA A 296 22.03 -9.78 -7.83
CA ALA A 296 22.37 -8.89 -6.73
C ALA A 296 22.32 -9.69 -5.41
N TYR A 297 23.10 -10.79 -5.35
CA TYR A 297 22.99 -11.76 -4.27
C TYR A 297 23.64 -11.23 -2.98
N ASP A 298 24.79 -10.58 -3.11
CA ASP A 298 25.66 -10.19 -2.01
C ASP A 298 26.11 -8.72 -2.04
N PHE A 299 26.48 -8.22 -0.86
CA PHE A 299 27.29 -7.03 -0.72
C PHE A 299 28.70 -7.46 -0.31
N VAL A 300 29.64 -7.42 -1.23
CA VAL A 300 31.04 -7.86 -1.02
C VAL A 300 31.68 -7.22 0.23
N SER A 301 31.36 -5.95 0.53
CA SER A 301 31.84 -5.27 1.74
C SER A 301 31.25 -5.82 3.05
N GLN A 302 30.02 -6.32 3.04
CA GLN A 302 29.41 -7.01 4.19
C GLN A 302 30.01 -8.41 4.35
N GLU A 303 30.23 -9.16 3.26
CA GLU A 303 30.84 -10.49 3.31
C GLU A 303 32.29 -10.45 3.82
N ILE A 304 33.12 -9.50 3.32
CA ILE A 304 34.48 -9.31 3.82
C ILE A 304 34.46 -8.99 5.33
N ARG A 305 33.60 -8.06 5.76
CA ARG A 305 33.52 -7.70 7.18
C ARG A 305 33.04 -8.86 8.05
N ALA A 306 32.02 -9.60 7.64
CA ALA A 306 31.50 -10.75 8.38
C ALA A 306 32.48 -11.94 8.40
N ALA A 307 33.40 -12.04 7.43
CA ALA A 307 34.44 -13.05 7.41
C ALA A 307 35.63 -12.70 8.35
N GLU A 308 35.95 -11.40 8.49
CA GLU A 308 37.00 -10.91 9.39
C GLU A 308 36.55 -10.76 10.85
N ASP A 309 35.27 -10.46 11.06
CA ASP A 309 34.67 -10.11 12.36
C ASP A 309 33.46 -11.00 12.66
N PRO A 310 33.64 -12.11 13.41
CA PRO A 310 32.55 -13.06 13.72
C PRO A 310 31.41 -12.50 14.57
N GLU A 311 31.59 -11.32 15.20
CA GLU A 311 30.53 -10.63 15.93
C GLU A 311 29.74 -9.66 15.05
N PHE A 312 30.17 -9.42 13.80
CA PHE A 312 29.50 -8.53 12.86
C PHE A 312 28.25 -9.20 12.24
N GLU A 313 27.07 -8.73 12.66
CA GLU A 313 25.79 -9.26 12.19
C GLU A 313 24.84 -8.16 11.73
N THR A 314 24.19 -8.36 10.56
CA THR A 314 23.18 -7.45 10.02
C THR A 314 21.94 -8.22 9.54
N PHE A 315 20.84 -7.53 9.23
CA PHE A 315 19.68 -8.17 8.59
C PHE A 315 20.03 -8.80 7.24
N TYR A 316 21.02 -8.26 6.54
CA TYR A 316 21.54 -8.83 5.31
C TYR A 316 22.20 -10.19 5.58
N THR A 317 23.16 -10.30 6.52
CA THR A 317 23.83 -11.59 6.81
C THR A 317 22.86 -12.64 7.36
N LYS A 318 21.88 -12.23 8.17
CA LYS A 318 20.76 -13.09 8.61
C LYS A 318 19.94 -13.64 7.44
N ASN A 319 19.60 -12.81 6.46
CA ASN A 319 18.86 -13.27 5.27
C ASN A 319 19.69 -14.26 4.43
N ILE A 320 21.02 -14.10 4.36
CA ILE A 320 21.91 -15.08 3.71
C ILE A 320 21.88 -16.43 4.43
N LEU A 321 21.77 -16.47 5.76
CA LEU A 321 21.59 -17.71 6.53
C LEU A 321 20.24 -18.38 6.23
N LEU A 322 19.15 -17.61 6.17
CA LEU A 322 17.83 -18.12 5.77
C LEU A 322 17.86 -18.71 4.35
N ASN A 323 18.52 -18.03 3.40
CA ASN A 323 18.70 -18.50 2.03
C ASN A 323 19.50 -19.81 1.97
N LYS A 324 20.58 -19.95 2.78
CA LYS A 324 21.34 -21.21 2.91
C LYS A 324 20.44 -22.34 3.42
N GLY A 325 19.59 -22.07 4.41
CA GLY A 325 18.56 -23.00 4.89
C GLY A 325 17.61 -23.44 3.77
N ILE A 326 16.95 -22.48 3.10
CA ILE A 326 16.02 -22.76 1.99
C ILE A 326 16.68 -23.66 0.94
N ARG A 327 17.92 -23.37 0.51
CA ARG A 327 18.62 -24.19 -0.49
C ARG A 327 18.85 -25.62 -0.01
N ALA A 328 19.45 -25.81 1.17
CA ALA A 328 19.80 -27.14 1.65
C ALA A 328 18.58 -28.03 1.93
N TRP A 329 17.54 -27.46 2.57
CA TRP A 329 16.34 -28.20 2.97
C TRP A 329 15.39 -28.47 1.80
N MET A 330 15.34 -27.58 0.80
CA MET A 330 14.44 -27.73 -0.36
C MET A 330 15.06 -28.54 -1.50
N ALA A 331 16.35 -28.32 -1.83
CA ALA A 331 16.95 -28.81 -3.09
C ALA A 331 16.83 -30.33 -3.29
N ALA A 332 16.96 -31.15 -2.25
CA ALA A 332 16.91 -32.60 -2.37
C ALA A 332 15.56 -33.15 -2.89
N GLN A 333 14.44 -32.53 -2.48
CA GLN A 333 13.10 -32.89 -2.95
C GLN A 333 12.71 -32.11 -4.21
N ASP A 334 13.21 -30.88 -4.33
CA ASP A 334 12.82 -29.91 -5.34
C ASP A 334 13.58 -30.06 -6.67
N GLN A 335 14.76 -30.67 -6.63
CA GLN A 335 15.62 -30.98 -7.78
C GLN A 335 15.93 -32.49 -7.82
N PRO A 336 14.92 -33.37 -7.94
CA PRO A 336 15.10 -34.82 -7.82
C PRO A 336 16.03 -35.41 -8.89
N HIS A 337 16.24 -34.69 -10.01
CA HIS A 337 17.18 -35.08 -11.06
C HIS A 337 18.66 -35.00 -10.62
N GLU A 338 18.99 -34.17 -9.63
CA GLU A 338 20.35 -34.08 -9.06
C GLU A 338 20.65 -35.22 -8.07
N ASN A 339 19.63 -35.99 -7.65
CA ASN A 339 19.75 -37.11 -6.70
C ASN A 339 20.50 -36.73 -5.39
N LEU A 340 20.31 -35.50 -4.91
CA LEU A 340 21.03 -34.97 -3.75
C LEU A 340 20.62 -35.73 -2.47
N ILE A 341 21.60 -36.37 -1.86
CA ILE A 341 21.48 -36.96 -0.51
C ILE A 341 22.35 -36.10 0.41
N PHE A 342 21.71 -35.31 1.28
CA PHE A 342 22.38 -34.57 2.34
C PHE A 342 22.25 -35.35 3.66
N PRO A 343 23.32 -35.99 4.16
CA PRO A 343 23.37 -36.48 5.53
C PRO A 343 22.92 -35.42 6.55
N GLU A 344 22.29 -35.84 7.63
CA GLU A 344 21.77 -34.94 8.67
C GLU A 344 22.85 -33.98 9.21
N GLU A 345 24.07 -34.48 9.37
CA GLU A 345 25.27 -33.74 9.80
C GLU A 345 25.72 -32.59 8.87
N VAL A 346 25.32 -32.58 7.59
CA VAL A 346 25.64 -31.48 6.65
C VAL A 346 24.45 -30.56 6.36
N GLN A 347 23.26 -30.88 6.86
CA GLN A 347 22.11 -29.98 6.73
C GLN A 347 22.29 -28.82 7.73
N PRO A 348 22.07 -27.55 7.32
CA PRO A 348 22.05 -26.42 8.26
C PRO A 348 21.01 -26.72 9.35
N PRO A 349 21.38 -26.76 10.64
CA PRO A 349 20.59 -27.46 11.64
C PRO A 349 19.15 -26.96 11.73
N GLY A 350 18.23 -27.92 11.70
CA GLY A 350 16.81 -27.68 11.93
C GLY A 350 16.61 -27.30 13.39
N HIS A 351 16.37 -26.02 13.62
CA HIS A 351 16.15 -25.46 14.94
C HIS A 351 14.68 -25.69 15.34
N ASP A 352 14.39 -26.82 15.97
CA ASP A 352 13.03 -27.18 16.38
C ASP A 352 12.52 -26.34 17.57
N GLN A 353 11.22 -26.44 17.88
CA GLN A 353 10.58 -25.60 18.88
C GLN A 353 11.05 -25.89 20.31
N GLU A 354 11.48 -27.11 20.63
CA GLU A 354 11.93 -27.52 21.96
C GLU A 354 13.41 -27.16 22.19
N THR A 355 14.26 -27.35 21.16
CA THR A 355 15.69 -26.99 21.14
C THR A 355 15.94 -25.50 20.98
N THR A 356 15.00 -24.73 20.42
CA THR A 356 15.12 -23.25 20.31
C THR A 356 14.10 -22.45 21.12
N GLY A 357 13.24 -23.12 21.90
CA GLY A 357 12.32 -22.47 22.84
C GLY A 357 11.44 -21.40 22.19
N PHE A 358 11.04 -21.64 20.94
CA PHE A 358 10.77 -20.62 19.92
C PHE A 358 12.00 -19.80 19.48
N ALA A 359 12.58 -20.15 18.32
CA ALA A 359 13.49 -19.24 17.63
C ALA A 359 12.86 -17.86 17.42
N TRP A 360 13.61 -16.80 17.74
CA TRP A 360 13.14 -15.42 17.81
C TRP A 360 12.63 -14.89 16.45
N TRP A 361 13.14 -15.44 15.34
CA TRP A 361 12.80 -15.02 13.97
C TRP A 361 11.37 -15.36 13.55
N ALA A 362 10.68 -16.30 14.22
CA ALA A 362 9.26 -16.59 13.99
C ALA A 362 8.30 -15.52 14.55
N GLY A 363 8.83 -14.48 15.20
CA GLY A 363 8.09 -13.30 15.65
C GLY A 363 6.92 -13.63 16.58
N ASN A 364 5.76 -13.00 16.37
CA ASN A 364 4.56 -13.29 17.15
C ASN A 364 3.70 -14.42 16.57
N ALA A 365 3.93 -14.83 15.30
CA ALA A 365 3.16 -15.87 14.63
C ALA A 365 3.28 -17.24 15.34
N ARG A 366 4.40 -17.46 16.01
CA ARG A 366 4.67 -18.63 16.85
C ARG A 366 3.68 -18.83 18.02
N LEU A 367 2.94 -17.78 18.40
CA LEU A 367 1.96 -17.79 19.51
C LEU A 367 0.50 -17.83 19.01
N ILE A 368 0.27 -18.13 17.73
CA ILE A 368 -1.05 -18.03 17.06
C ILE A 368 -2.18 -18.82 17.74
N ASN A 369 -1.86 -19.93 18.42
CA ASN A 369 -2.78 -20.80 19.16
C ASN A 369 -2.75 -20.58 20.68
N LEU A 370 -1.88 -19.70 21.19
CA LEU A 370 -1.65 -19.44 22.61
C LEU A 370 -2.06 -18.00 22.91
N SER A 371 -3.37 -17.72 22.92
CA SER A 371 -3.92 -16.35 23.01
C SER A 371 -3.41 -15.58 24.24
N GLY A 372 -3.19 -16.25 25.37
CA GLY A 372 -2.60 -15.66 26.58
C GLY A 372 -1.13 -15.33 26.42
N LYS A 373 -0.35 -16.22 25.79
CA LYS A 373 1.07 -15.97 25.49
C LYS A 373 1.24 -14.90 24.41
N LEU A 374 0.39 -14.86 23.39
CA LEU A 374 0.39 -13.83 22.35
C LEU A 374 0.09 -12.45 22.95
N LEU A 375 -0.89 -12.36 23.84
CA LEU A 375 -1.15 -11.14 24.62
C LEU A 375 0.10 -10.75 25.43
N GLY A 376 0.71 -11.70 26.14
CA GLY A 376 1.96 -11.49 26.88
C GLY A 376 3.09 -10.94 26.01
N ALA A 377 3.32 -11.51 24.82
CA ALA A 377 4.34 -11.03 23.89
C ALA A 377 4.01 -9.64 23.31
N HIS A 378 2.75 -9.36 23.01
CA HIS A 378 2.31 -8.06 22.51
C HIS A 378 2.47 -6.96 23.56
N VAL A 379 2.07 -7.24 24.82
CA VAL A 379 2.22 -6.33 25.96
C VAL A 379 3.69 -6.17 26.37
N ALA A 380 4.50 -7.23 26.30
CA ALA A 380 5.94 -7.16 26.52
C ALA A 380 6.65 -6.32 25.44
N HIS A 381 6.26 -6.46 24.17
CA HIS A 381 6.79 -5.64 23.08
C HIS A 381 6.41 -4.16 23.24
N ALA A 382 5.15 -3.86 23.58
CA ALA A 382 4.75 -2.49 23.96
C ALA A 382 5.57 -1.97 25.15
N GLY A 383 5.81 -2.81 26.17
CA GLY A 383 6.71 -2.52 27.28
C GLY A 383 8.13 -2.18 26.83
N LEU A 384 8.73 -2.94 25.90
CA LEU A 384 10.08 -2.69 25.38
C LEU A 384 10.19 -1.39 24.57
N ILE A 385 9.17 -1.05 23.76
CA ILE A 385 9.12 0.23 23.02
C ILE A 385 9.09 1.39 24.01
N VAL A 386 8.24 1.30 25.04
CA VAL A 386 8.13 2.31 26.11
C VAL A 386 9.39 2.36 26.97
N PHE A 387 10.06 1.22 27.21
CA PHE A 387 11.35 1.14 27.91
C PHE A 387 12.44 1.89 27.14
N TRP A 388 12.59 1.62 25.84
CA TRP A 388 13.57 2.30 25.00
C TRP A 388 13.33 3.82 24.99
N ALA A 389 12.08 4.25 24.83
CA ALA A 389 11.72 5.66 24.86
C ALA A 389 12.04 6.32 26.21
N GLY A 390 11.77 5.63 27.34
CA GLY A 390 12.12 6.11 28.67
C GLY A 390 13.63 6.16 28.94
N ALA A 391 14.33 5.08 28.61
CA ALA A 391 15.76 4.92 28.85
C ALA A 391 16.60 5.86 27.97
N MET A 392 16.31 5.98 26.67
CA MET A 392 17.01 6.91 25.79
C MET A 392 16.73 8.37 26.16
N ASN A 393 15.51 8.71 26.58
CA ASN A 393 15.22 10.06 27.06
C ASN A 393 16.01 10.38 28.34
N LEU A 394 16.09 9.47 29.32
CA LEU A 394 16.94 9.65 30.50
C LEU A 394 18.44 9.72 30.17
N PHE A 395 18.90 8.92 29.21
CA PHE A 395 20.27 8.96 28.71
C PHE A 395 20.59 10.31 28.06
N GLU A 396 19.71 10.80 27.18
CA GLU A 396 19.86 12.11 26.53
C GLU A 396 19.82 13.26 27.55
N VAL A 397 18.93 13.22 28.55
CA VAL A 397 18.91 14.20 29.65
C VAL A 397 20.23 14.21 30.42
N ALA A 398 20.82 13.05 30.67
CA ALA A 398 22.08 12.95 31.42
C ALA A 398 23.32 13.41 30.63
N HIS A 399 23.24 13.47 29.29
CA HIS A 399 24.34 13.90 28.41
C HIS A 399 24.07 15.24 27.71
N PHE A 400 22.93 15.88 27.98
CA PHE A 400 22.59 17.17 27.41
C PHE A 400 23.53 18.27 27.94
N VAL A 401 24.20 18.94 27.01
CA VAL A 401 25.10 20.08 27.25
C VAL A 401 24.33 21.37 26.92
N PRO A 402 23.87 22.16 27.92
CA PRO A 402 23.04 23.35 27.66
C PRO A 402 23.74 24.42 26.81
N GLU A 403 25.07 24.48 26.83
CA GLU A 403 25.88 25.44 26.08
C GLU A 403 25.98 25.13 24.58
N LYS A 404 25.37 24.04 24.11
CA LYS A 404 25.39 23.62 22.70
C LYS A 404 23.97 23.48 22.12
N PRO A 405 23.72 23.85 20.86
CA PRO A 405 22.44 23.59 20.21
C PRO A 405 22.12 22.09 20.14
N MET A 406 20.86 21.70 20.37
CA MET A 406 20.45 20.29 20.37
C MET A 406 20.79 19.54 19.07
N TYR A 407 20.74 20.22 17.91
CA TYR A 407 21.03 19.61 16.61
C TYR A 407 22.50 19.21 16.43
N GLU A 408 23.42 19.76 17.24
CA GLU A 408 24.86 19.42 17.20
C GLU A 408 25.22 18.28 18.16
N GLN A 409 24.28 17.87 19.02
CA GLN A 409 24.51 16.89 20.08
C GLN A 409 24.07 15.46 19.73
N GLY A 410 23.50 15.24 18.54
CA GLY A 410 23.06 13.91 18.08
C GLY A 410 21.85 13.34 18.84
N LEU A 411 21.08 14.20 19.50
CA LEU A 411 19.92 13.83 20.32
C LEU A 411 18.73 13.43 19.44
N ILE A 412 17.98 12.41 19.85
CA ILE A 412 16.88 11.82 19.08
C ILE A 412 15.54 12.16 19.72
N LEU A 413 15.39 12.02 21.04
CA LEU A 413 14.11 12.15 21.74
C LEU A 413 13.88 13.53 22.36
N LEU A 414 14.92 14.15 22.94
CA LEU A 414 14.83 15.48 23.51
C LEU A 414 14.32 16.55 22.54
N PRO A 415 14.77 16.61 21.26
CA PRO A 415 14.19 17.55 20.29
C PRO A 415 12.69 17.32 20.10
N HIS A 416 12.22 16.06 20.05
CA HIS A 416 10.80 15.75 19.88
C HIS A 416 9.98 16.16 21.12
N LEU A 417 10.47 15.88 22.34
CA LEU A 417 9.81 16.32 23.58
C LEU A 417 9.79 17.85 23.72
N SER A 418 10.88 18.52 23.35
CA SER A 418 10.95 19.98 23.25
C SER A 418 9.86 20.50 22.31
N THR A 419 9.71 19.89 21.12
CA THR A 419 8.66 20.32 20.17
C THR A 419 7.24 20.14 20.70
N LEU A 420 7.00 19.31 21.73
CA LEU A 420 5.70 19.18 22.42
C LEU A 420 5.45 20.25 23.50
N GLY A 421 6.34 21.24 23.62
CA GLY A 421 6.23 22.32 24.61
C GLY A 421 6.61 21.91 26.03
N TRP A 422 7.36 20.81 26.21
CA TRP A 422 7.93 20.44 27.50
C TRP A 422 9.33 21.04 27.64
N GLY A 423 9.68 21.58 28.81
CA GLY A 423 11.07 21.96 29.17
C GLY A 423 11.74 23.08 28.36
N ILE A 424 11.05 23.69 27.39
CA ILE A 424 11.57 24.69 26.46
C ILE A 424 10.79 26.02 26.60
N GLY A 425 11.44 27.13 26.28
CA GLY A 425 10.87 28.49 26.31
C GLY A 425 11.14 29.29 25.03
N SER A 426 10.91 30.60 25.13
CA SER A 426 11.12 31.55 24.04
C SER A 426 12.57 31.54 23.53
N GLY A 427 12.78 31.79 22.23
CA GLY A 427 14.05 31.65 21.54
C GLY A 427 14.55 30.20 21.37
N GLY A 428 13.81 29.20 21.85
CA GLY A 428 14.22 27.80 21.85
C GLY A 428 15.17 27.41 22.98
N GLU A 429 15.28 28.26 24.00
CA GLU A 429 16.09 27.99 25.19
C GLU A 429 15.46 26.87 26.04
N VAL A 430 16.28 25.91 26.48
CA VAL A 430 15.86 24.84 27.39
C VAL A 430 15.83 25.40 28.81
N LEU A 431 14.62 25.73 29.29
CA LEU A 431 14.42 26.31 30.62
C LEU A 431 14.58 25.29 31.75
N ASP A 432 14.14 24.04 31.53
CA ASP A 432 14.13 23.01 32.56
C ASP A 432 14.14 21.59 31.95
N THR A 433 15.14 20.78 32.31
CA THR A 433 15.25 19.38 31.90
C THR A 433 14.43 18.43 32.77
N PHE A 434 13.87 18.88 33.90
CA PHE A 434 13.09 18.03 34.81
C PHE A 434 11.83 17.45 34.15
N LEU A 435 11.17 18.16 33.25
CA LEU A 435 10.02 17.63 32.50
C LEU A 435 10.40 16.50 31.54
N TYR A 436 11.57 16.57 30.92
CA TYR A 436 12.12 15.45 30.14
C TYR A 436 12.47 14.29 31.06
N PHE A 437 13.13 14.54 32.19
CA PHE A 437 13.43 13.53 33.21
C PHE A 437 12.17 12.81 33.71
N VAL A 438 11.12 13.55 34.10
CA VAL A 438 9.83 12.98 34.53
C VAL A 438 9.17 12.19 33.41
N THR A 439 9.22 12.66 32.17
CA THR A 439 8.72 11.91 31.02
C THR A 439 9.47 10.58 30.86
N GLY A 440 10.80 10.59 31.01
CA GLY A 440 11.65 9.40 30.99
C GLY A 440 11.34 8.42 32.11
N VAL A 441 11.19 8.92 33.34
CA VAL A 441 10.79 8.12 34.52
C VAL A 441 9.39 7.53 34.36
N LEU A 442 8.41 8.29 33.84
CA LEU A 442 7.04 7.79 33.60
C LEU A 442 7.01 6.69 32.54
N HIS A 443 7.77 6.83 31.46
CA HIS A 443 7.93 5.76 30.48
C HIS A 443 8.67 4.56 31.09
N LEU A 444 9.73 4.78 31.87
CA LEU A 444 10.46 3.70 32.55
C LEU A 444 9.55 2.92 33.52
N ILE A 445 8.77 3.60 34.37
CA ILE A 445 7.81 2.96 35.28
C ILE A 445 6.69 2.27 34.50
N SER A 446 6.14 2.90 33.45
CA SER A 446 5.10 2.29 32.61
C SER A 446 5.63 1.04 31.89
N SER A 447 6.88 1.05 31.44
CA SER A 447 7.55 -0.12 30.86
C SER A 447 7.82 -1.22 31.89
N ALA A 448 8.09 -0.85 33.15
CA ALA A 448 8.21 -1.82 34.24
C ALA A 448 6.84 -2.45 34.54
N VAL A 449 5.75 -1.70 34.56
CA VAL A 449 4.39 -2.25 34.76
C VAL A 449 3.95 -3.12 33.57
N LEU A 450 4.05 -2.58 32.35
CA LEU A 450 3.63 -3.26 31.12
C LEU A 450 4.53 -4.45 30.80
N GLY A 451 5.85 -4.29 30.77
CA GLY A 451 6.78 -5.37 30.43
C GLY A 451 7.10 -6.28 31.62
N PHE A 452 7.74 -5.71 32.66
CA PHE A 452 8.53 -6.48 33.62
C PHE A 452 7.78 -6.98 34.87
N GLY A 453 6.69 -6.31 35.27
CA GLY A 453 6.09 -6.45 36.60
C GLY A 453 4.69 -7.05 36.65
N PHE A 454 3.79 -6.68 35.72
CA PHE A 454 2.37 -7.04 35.84
C PHE A 454 1.68 -7.47 34.54
N GLY A 455 2.12 -7.00 33.37
CA GLY A 455 1.51 -7.34 32.08
C GLY A 455 2.22 -8.50 31.35
N GLY A 456 3.28 -8.15 30.62
CA GLY A 456 3.99 -9.01 29.67
C GLY A 456 4.60 -10.23 30.34
N ILE A 457 5.44 -10.07 31.36
CA ILE A 457 6.02 -11.20 32.10
C ILE A 457 4.95 -12.06 32.78
N TYR A 458 3.89 -11.45 33.35
CA TYR A 458 2.79 -12.22 33.92
C TYR A 458 2.12 -13.11 32.87
N HIS A 459 1.60 -12.53 31.78
CA HIS A 459 0.93 -13.30 30.73
C HIS A 459 1.87 -14.26 29.97
N ALA A 460 3.15 -13.93 29.83
CA ALA A 460 4.14 -14.81 29.20
C ALA A 460 4.54 -16.00 30.08
N LEU A 461 4.73 -15.83 31.40
CA LEU A 461 5.32 -16.86 32.27
C LEU A 461 4.37 -17.45 33.33
N LEU A 462 3.42 -16.67 33.85
CA LEU A 462 2.60 -17.04 35.03
C LEU A 462 1.11 -17.19 34.74
N GLY A 463 0.59 -16.47 33.74
CA GLY A 463 -0.80 -16.50 33.32
C GLY A 463 -1.13 -17.70 32.42
N PRO A 464 -2.43 -18.02 32.26
CA PRO A 464 -2.87 -19.15 31.46
C PRO A 464 -2.46 -18.99 29.98
N GLU A 465 -2.19 -20.10 29.32
CA GLU A 465 -1.67 -20.10 27.94
C GLU A 465 -2.73 -19.65 26.92
N THR A 466 -4.00 -19.93 27.23
CA THR A 466 -5.20 -19.55 26.49
C THR A 466 -6.14 -18.73 27.38
N LEU A 467 -6.85 -17.77 26.80
CA LEU A 467 -7.75 -16.84 27.51
C LEU A 467 -9.23 -17.16 27.32
N GLU A 468 -9.56 -18.04 26.36
CA GLU A 468 -10.92 -18.33 25.92
C GLU A 468 -11.81 -18.88 27.05
N GLU A 469 -11.24 -19.68 27.94
CA GLU A 469 -11.97 -20.30 29.07
C GLU A 469 -11.95 -19.43 30.33
N SER A 470 -10.81 -18.79 30.64
CA SER A 470 -10.63 -18.01 31.87
C SER A 470 -11.14 -16.56 31.76
N PHE A 471 -11.03 -15.94 30.58
CA PHE A 471 -11.41 -14.55 30.33
C PHE A 471 -12.06 -14.39 28.92
N PRO A 472 -13.29 -14.89 28.70
CA PRO A 472 -13.93 -14.97 27.38
C PRO A 472 -14.07 -13.63 26.63
N PHE A 473 -14.08 -12.52 27.36
CA PHE A 473 -14.06 -11.17 26.77
C PHE A 473 -12.78 -10.90 25.97
N PHE A 474 -11.62 -11.41 26.42
CA PHE A 474 -10.30 -11.21 25.81
C PHE A 474 -9.83 -12.38 24.93
N GLY A 475 -10.39 -13.58 25.09
CA GLY A 475 -10.15 -14.70 24.16
C GLY A 475 -10.71 -14.43 22.75
N TYR A 476 -10.13 -15.07 21.74
CA TYR A 476 -10.51 -14.90 20.33
C TYR A 476 -10.37 -16.18 19.51
N VAL A 477 -11.15 -16.29 18.42
CA VAL A 477 -10.99 -17.34 17.41
C VAL A 477 -10.84 -16.67 16.06
N TRP A 478 -9.75 -16.93 15.33
CA TRP A 478 -9.44 -16.29 14.04
C TRP A 478 -10.55 -16.41 12.98
N LYS A 479 -11.38 -17.45 13.08
CA LYS A 479 -12.52 -17.70 12.18
C LYS A 479 -13.79 -16.91 12.55
N ASP A 480 -13.85 -16.30 13.74
CA ASP A 480 -14.97 -15.46 14.15
C ASP A 480 -14.79 -14.03 13.64
N ARG A 481 -15.46 -13.75 12.50
CA ARG A 481 -15.48 -12.44 11.86
C ARG A 481 -16.01 -11.33 12.76
N ASN A 482 -16.98 -11.61 13.63
CA ASN A 482 -17.59 -10.62 14.51
C ASN A 482 -16.62 -10.21 15.63
N LYS A 483 -15.90 -11.19 16.21
CA LYS A 483 -14.85 -10.92 17.21
C LYS A 483 -13.72 -10.08 16.61
N MET A 484 -13.24 -10.43 15.41
CA MET A 484 -12.21 -9.65 14.71
C MET A 484 -12.65 -8.21 14.43
N THR A 485 -13.88 -7.98 13.97
CA THR A 485 -14.42 -6.62 13.76
C THR A 485 -14.55 -5.83 15.06
N THR A 486 -14.92 -6.49 16.17
CA THR A 486 -15.00 -5.85 17.49
C THR A 486 -13.64 -5.37 17.98
N ILE A 487 -12.61 -6.21 17.84
CA ILE A 487 -11.23 -5.87 18.22
C ILE A 487 -10.75 -4.65 17.42
N LEU A 488 -10.96 -4.62 16.11
CA LEU A 488 -10.62 -3.46 15.27
C LEU A 488 -11.36 -2.18 15.71
N GLY A 489 -12.65 -2.30 16.02
CA GLY A 489 -13.48 -1.18 16.49
C GLY A 489 -12.96 -0.55 17.79
N ILE A 490 -12.47 -1.35 18.74
CA ILE A 490 -11.87 -0.87 20.00
C ILE A 490 -10.56 -0.12 19.73
N HIS A 491 -9.71 -0.63 18.85
CA HIS A 491 -8.45 0.03 18.50
C HIS A 491 -8.68 1.42 17.86
N LEU A 492 -9.68 1.55 16.97
CA LEU A 492 -10.04 2.85 16.38
C LEU A 492 -10.50 3.87 17.42
N ILE A 493 -11.27 3.44 18.44
CA ILE A 493 -11.68 4.32 19.55
C ILE A 493 -10.46 4.77 20.36
N LEU A 494 -9.56 3.84 20.73
CA LEU A 494 -8.37 4.16 21.53
C LEU A 494 -7.40 5.09 20.79
N LEU A 495 -7.20 4.88 19.49
CA LEU A 495 -6.42 5.78 18.63
C LEU A 495 -7.07 7.17 18.53
N GLY A 496 -8.40 7.23 18.42
CA GLY A 496 -9.15 8.48 18.44
C GLY A 496 -8.97 9.27 19.74
N ILE A 497 -9.07 8.60 20.89
CA ILE A 497 -8.83 9.19 22.22
C ILE A 497 -7.38 9.68 22.33
N GLY A 498 -6.39 8.88 21.91
CA GLY A 498 -4.98 9.26 21.92
C GLY A 498 -4.69 10.53 21.11
N ALA A 499 -5.29 10.64 19.92
CA ALA A 499 -5.18 11.84 19.09
C ALA A 499 -5.80 13.07 19.78
N PHE A 500 -7.00 12.94 20.39
CA PHE A 500 -7.63 14.04 21.14
C PHE A 500 -6.84 14.46 22.40
N LEU A 501 -6.12 13.55 23.07
CA LEU A 501 -5.27 13.92 24.20
C LEU A 501 -4.13 14.85 23.79
N LEU A 502 -3.55 14.69 22.59
CA LEU A 502 -2.56 15.63 22.05
C LEU A 502 -3.17 17.00 21.76
N VAL A 503 -4.43 17.04 21.31
CA VAL A 503 -5.17 18.29 21.13
C VAL A 503 -5.36 18.99 22.47
N LEU A 504 -5.82 18.27 23.50
CA LEU A 504 -5.99 18.83 24.83
C LEU A 504 -4.66 19.33 25.43
N LYS A 505 -3.53 18.64 25.17
CA LYS A 505 -2.18 19.12 25.49
C LYS A 505 -1.91 20.49 24.86
N ALA A 506 -2.14 20.61 23.55
CA ALA A 506 -1.92 21.85 22.81
C ALA A 506 -2.81 23.01 23.29
N LEU A 507 -4.08 22.73 23.56
CA LEU A 507 -5.08 23.75 23.90
C LEU A 507 -4.99 24.24 25.35
N TYR A 508 -4.76 23.32 26.30
CA TYR A 508 -5.02 23.57 27.73
C TYR A 508 -3.85 23.23 28.66
N PHE A 509 -2.91 22.37 28.27
CA PHE A 509 -1.84 21.90 29.16
C PHE A 509 -0.45 22.36 28.69
N GLY A 510 -0.23 23.67 28.69
CA GLY A 510 1.10 24.25 28.43
C GLY A 510 1.57 24.20 26.97
N GLY A 511 0.64 24.23 26.01
CA GLY A 511 0.96 24.49 24.60
C GLY A 511 1.80 23.45 23.85
N ILE A 512 2.35 23.85 22.72
CA ILE A 512 3.31 23.10 21.88
C ILE A 512 4.37 24.11 21.38
N TYR A 513 5.64 23.70 21.28
CA TYR A 513 6.73 24.61 20.92
C TYR A 513 6.86 24.81 19.40
N ASP A 514 6.69 26.06 18.96
CA ASP A 514 6.83 26.48 17.58
C ASP A 514 8.14 27.25 17.35
N THR A 515 9.01 26.75 16.49
CA THR A 515 10.26 27.38 16.07
C THR A 515 10.09 28.69 15.31
N TRP A 516 8.87 28.98 14.83
CA TRP A 516 8.55 30.14 14.00
C TRP A 516 7.85 31.28 14.76
N ALA A 517 7.56 31.10 16.05
CA ALA A 517 7.01 32.17 16.86
C ALA A 517 8.01 33.33 17.05
N PRO A 518 7.53 34.56 17.34
CA PRO A 518 8.38 35.75 17.43
C PRO A 518 9.56 35.59 18.40
N GLY A 519 10.76 36.02 17.98
CA GLY A 519 11.97 35.97 18.82
C GLY A 519 12.86 34.73 18.65
N GLY A 520 12.52 33.82 17.73
CA GLY A 520 13.30 32.58 17.49
C GLY A 520 12.58 31.29 17.89
N GLY A 521 11.27 31.38 18.13
CA GLY A 521 10.38 30.29 18.53
C GLY A 521 9.93 30.38 19.98
N ASP A 522 8.78 29.82 20.30
CA ASP A 522 8.15 29.92 21.63
C ASP A 522 7.10 28.81 21.86
N VAL A 523 6.71 28.57 23.12
CA VAL A 523 5.65 27.64 23.48
C VAL A 523 4.29 28.32 23.40
N ILE A 524 3.52 27.96 22.39
CA ILE A 524 2.21 28.57 22.12
C ILE A 524 1.07 27.64 22.52
N PHE A 525 0.00 28.21 23.08
CA PHE A 525 -1.25 27.48 23.28
C PHE A 525 -2.05 27.44 21.97
N GLY A 526 -2.41 26.24 21.52
CA GLY A 526 -3.27 26.04 20.34
C GLY A 526 -4.69 26.61 20.49
N GLY A 527 -5.06 27.12 21.67
CA GLY A 527 -6.33 27.77 21.94
C GLY A 527 -6.61 28.98 21.05
N GLU A 528 -5.58 29.70 20.60
CA GLU A 528 -5.77 30.81 19.64
C GLU A 528 -6.32 30.33 18.30
N THR A 529 -5.98 29.11 17.89
CA THR A 529 -6.55 28.47 16.68
C THR A 529 -7.91 27.81 16.87
N MET A 530 -8.42 27.68 18.10
CA MET A 530 -9.85 27.40 18.33
C MET A 530 -10.74 28.65 18.27
N ARG A 531 -10.17 29.86 18.10
CA ARG A 531 -10.98 31.04 17.73
C ARG A 531 -11.59 30.95 16.33
N PHE A 532 -11.19 29.96 15.52
CA PHE A 532 -11.94 29.55 14.34
C PHE A 532 -13.38 29.12 14.68
N TRP A 533 -13.61 28.61 15.90
CA TRP A 533 -14.92 28.22 16.42
C TRP A 533 -15.49 29.20 17.46
N ASP A 534 -14.65 29.99 18.14
CA ASP A 534 -15.12 31.06 19.02
C ASP A 534 -15.53 32.30 18.23
N LEU A 535 -16.83 32.36 17.88
CA LEU A 535 -17.47 33.43 17.10
C LEU A 535 -17.50 34.81 17.82
N ARG A 536 -16.71 35.00 18.88
CA ARG A 536 -16.44 36.27 19.56
C ARG A 536 -15.34 37.07 18.83
N ALA A 537 -15.58 37.37 17.56
CA ALA A 537 -14.76 38.33 16.85
C ALA A 537 -15.06 39.76 17.38
N PRO A 538 -14.07 40.62 17.67
CA PRO A 538 -14.32 41.96 18.23
C PRO A 538 -15.17 42.89 17.33
N TRP A 539 -15.25 42.59 16.03
CA TRP A 539 -16.11 43.31 15.08
C TRP A 539 -17.60 42.91 15.16
N LEU A 540 -17.92 41.82 15.87
CA LEU A 540 -19.27 41.29 16.04
C LEU A 540 -20.02 41.91 17.23
N GLU A 541 -19.32 42.46 18.22
CA GLU A 541 -19.94 43.10 19.39
C GLU A 541 -20.77 44.36 19.04
N PRO A 542 -20.31 45.30 18.19
CA PRO A 542 -21.14 46.45 17.77
C PRO A 542 -22.43 46.05 17.03
N LEU A 543 -22.41 44.86 16.42
CA LEU A 543 -23.50 44.26 15.65
C LEU A 543 -24.43 43.38 16.50
N ARG A 544 -24.20 43.28 17.81
CA ARG A 544 -25.10 42.59 18.76
C ARG A 544 -25.98 43.60 19.52
N GLY A 545 -27.26 43.28 19.61
CA GLY A 545 -28.22 43.88 20.55
C GLY A 545 -28.51 42.96 21.73
N PRO A 546 -29.45 43.32 22.63
CA PRO A 546 -29.77 42.57 23.84
C PRO A 546 -30.17 41.10 23.61
N ASN A 547 -30.68 40.79 22.41
CA ASN A 547 -31.22 39.48 22.03
C ASN A 547 -30.33 38.72 21.03
N GLY A 548 -29.08 39.15 20.80
CA GLY A 548 -28.16 38.54 19.82
C GLY A 548 -27.85 39.47 18.64
N LEU A 549 -27.55 38.90 17.46
CA LEU A 549 -27.15 39.65 16.26
C LEU A 549 -28.28 40.53 15.71
N ASP A 550 -28.01 41.83 15.57
CA ASP A 550 -28.94 42.83 15.04
C ASP A 550 -28.81 42.94 13.52
N LEU A 551 -29.72 42.27 12.82
CA LEU A 551 -29.80 42.25 11.35
C LEU A 551 -30.02 43.64 10.72
N SER A 552 -30.47 44.64 11.49
CA SER A 552 -30.64 46.00 10.97
C SER A 552 -29.32 46.76 10.90
N ARG A 553 -28.47 46.62 11.93
CA ARG A 553 -27.10 47.14 11.96
C ARG A 553 -26.23 46.46 10.92
N LEU A 554 -26.35 45.13 10.80
CA LEU A 554 -25.64 44.32 9.82
C LEU A 554 -25.87 44.77 8.36
N LYS A 555 -27.01 45.43 8.06
CA LYS A 555 -27.35 45.95 6.72
C LYS A 555 -27.06 47.45 6.51
N LYS A 556 -26.69 48.19 7.55
CA LYS A 556 -26.61 49.67 7.49
C LYS A 556 -25.34 50.27 8.09
N ASP A 557 -24.79 49.62 9.12
CA ASP A 557 -23.69 50.15 9.93
C ASP A 557 -22.34 49.50 9.56
N ILE A 558 -22.34 48.43 8.75
CA ILE A 558 -21.12 47.84 8.21
C ILE A 558 -20.52 48.78 7.17
N GLN A 559 -19.39 49.38 7.51
CA GLN A 559 -18.60 50.22 6.62
C GLN A 559 -17.67 49.37 5.73
N PRO A 560 -17.36 49.77 4.48
CA PRO A 560 -16.49 49.02 3.56
C PRO A 560 -15.03 48.81 4.03
N TRP A 561 -14.61 49.41 5.15
CA TRP A 561 -13.33 49.13 5.80
C TRP A 561 -13.44 48.01 6.86
N GLN A 562 -14.62 47.81 7.45
CA GLN A 562 -14.91 46.69 8.35
C GLN A 562 -15.05 45.39 7.57
N GLU A 563 -15.69 45.40 6.39
CA GLU A 563 -15.69 44.27 5.45
C GLU A 563 -14.26 43.87 5.07
N ARG A 564 -13.42 44.83 4.69
CA ARG A 564 -12.01 44.57 4.36
C ARG A 564 -11.24 43.98 5.53
N ARG A 565 -11.41 44.51 6.75
CA ARG A 565 -10.78 43.94 7.94
C ARG A 565 -11.31 42.54 8.26
N SER A 566 -12.60 42.24 8.06
CA SER A 566 -13.12 40.87 8.22
C SER A 566 -12.62 39.92 7.13
N ALA A 567 -12.41 40.41 5.91
CA ALA A 567 -11.82 39.63 4.83
C ALA A 567 -10.35 39.31 5.12
N GLU A 568 -9.57 40.25 5.68
CA GLU A 568 -8.21 39.99 6.18
C GLU A 568 -8.18 38.92 7.29
N TYR A 569 -9.17 38.88 8.18
CA TYR A 569 -9.31 37.78 9.15
C TYR A 569 -9.65 36.42 8.50
N MET A 570 -10.35 36.42 7.37
CA MET A 570 -10.73 35.19 6.66
C MET A 570 -9.69 34.70 5.64
N THR A 571 -8.86 35.57 5.06
CA THR A 571 -7.81 35.18 4.11
C THR A 571 -6.52 34.74 4.79
N HIS A 572 -6.25 35.21 6.02
CA HIS A 572 -5.06 34.79 6.79
C HIS A 572 -5.28 33.55 7.67
N ALA A 573 -6.47 32.94 7.65
CA ALA A 573 -6.77 31.73 8.43
C ALA A 573 -7.37 30.60 7.55
N PRO A 574 -6.67 29.45 7.37
CA PRO A 574 -5.25 29.22 7.50
C PRO A 574 -4.64 28.58 6.23
N LEU A 575 -3.60 29.18 5.66
CA LEU A 575 -2.64 28.50 4.79
C LEU A 575 -1.24 28.91 5.24
N GLY A 576 -0.51 27.99 5.86
CA GLY A 576 0.89 28.21 6.21
C GLY A 576 1.72 28.32 4.93
N SER A 577 2.15 29.53 4.57
CA SER A 577 2.90 29.79 3.35
C SER A 577 4.33 29.24 3.44
N LEU A 578 4.51 27.95 3.13
CA LEU A 578 5.82 27.34 2.95
C LEU A 578 6.48 27.70 1.60
N ASN A 579 5.73 28.34 0.70
CA ASN A 579 6.21 28.78 -0.61
C ASN A 579 6.25 30.32 -0.72
N SER A 580 7.30 30.94 -0.21
CA SER A 580 7.76 32.25 -0.70
C SER A 580 9.28 32.32 -0.69
N VAL A 581 9.88 32.24 -1.88
CA VAL A 581 11.28 32.61 -2.08
C VAL A 581 11.35 34.14 -2.16
N GLY A 582 11.36 34.77 -0.99
CA GLY A 582 11.37 36.23 -0.87
C GLY A 582 10.93 36.66 0.52
N GLY A 583 11.87 37.17 1.32
CA GLY A 583 11.63 37.53 2.71
C GLY A 583 10.70 38.75 2.84
N VAL A 584 9.48 38.51 3.30
CA VAL A 584 8.65 39.52 3.97
C VAL A 584 8.10 38.85 5.23
N ALA A 585 8.59 39.27 6.40
CA ALA A 585 7.93 38.94 7.64
C ALA A 585 6.60 39.71 7.69
N THR A 586 5.47 38.99 7.66
CA THR A 586 4.21 39.57 8.15
C THR A 586 4.43 39.97 9.61
N GLU A 587 4.08 41.20 9.97
CA GLU A 587 4.46 41.78 11.26
C GLU A 587 4.15 40.87 12.45
N ILE A 588 5.09 40.80 13.39
CA ILE A 588 5.07 39.96 14.59
C ILE A 588 3.84 40.17 15.51
N ASN A 589 3.09 41.26 15.31
CA ASN A 589 1.86 41.59 16.05
C ASN A 589 0.56 41.39 15.23
N ALA A 590 0.63 40.75 14.04
CA ALA A 590 -0.55 40.48 13.23
C ALA A 590 -1.42 39.37 13.86
N VAL A 591 -2.72 39.65 14.01
CA VAL A 591 -3.70 38.87 14.81
C VAL A 591 -4.07 37.50 14.21
N ASN A 592 -3.30 37.00 13.22
CA ASN A 592 -3.63 35.82 12.39
C ASN A 592 -2.43 34.88 12.15
N TYR A 593 -1.43 34.84 13.03
CA TYR A 593 -0.34 33.86 12.89
C TYR A 593 -0.81 32.44 13.25
N VAL A 594 -0.88 31.55 12.25
CA VAL A 594 -1.24 30.12 12.43
C VAL A 594 -0.02 29.23 12.27
N SER A 595 0.52 28.84 13.41
CA SER A 595 1.69 27.99 13.58
C SER A 595 1.59 26.60 12.90
N PRO A 596 2.72 26.02 12.43
CA PRO A 596 2.83 24.59 12.11
C PRO A 596 2.45 23.66 13.27
N ARG A 597 2.57 24.12 14.53
CA ARG A 597 2.17 23.38 15.73
C ARG A 597 0.67 23.47 16.01
N SER A 598 0.04 24.59 15.68
CA SER A 598 -1.42 24.66 15.61
C SER A 598 -1.98 23.75 14.52
N TRP A 599 -1.28 23.60 13.39
CA TRP A 599 -1.59 22.60 12.37
C TRP A 599 -1.38 21.16 12.86
N LEU A 600 -0.38 20.89 13.69
CA LEU A 600 -0.20 19.59 14.33
C LEU A 600 -1.38 19.26 15.27
N ALA A 601 -1.80 20.22 16.10
CA ALA A 601 -2.96 20.05 16.97
C ALA A 601 -4.27 19.88 16.16
N THR A 602 -4.49 20.71 15.15
CA THR A 602 -5.67 20.63 14.27
C THR A 602 -5.70 19.31 13.50
N SER A 603 -4.57 18.85 12.95
CA SER A 603 -4.50 17.56 12.25
C SER A 603 -4.75 16.38 13.18
N HIS A 604 -4.32 16.43 14.45
CA HIS A 604 -4.66 15.39 15.43
C HIS A 604 -6.11 15.47 15.93
N PHE A 605 -6.71 16.66 15.99
CA PHE A 605 -8.16 16.79 16.21
C PHE A 605 -8.94 16.18 15.04
N VAL A 606 -8.51 16.46 13.82
CA VAL A 606 -9.09 15.92 12.58
C VAL A 606 -8.89 14.40 12.47
N LEU A 607 -7.72 13.87 12.85
CA LEU A 607 -7.47 12.41 12.93
C LEU A 607 -8.31 11.75 14.04
N GLY A 608 -8.38 12.35 15.23
CA GLY A 608 -9.22 11.84 16.32
C GLY A 608 -10.70 11.83 15.93
N PHE A 609 -11.15 12.90 15.28
CA PHE A 609 -12.47 13.02 14.68
C PHE A 609 -12.68 11.98 13.59
N PHE A 610 -11.77 11.77 12.64
CA PHE A 610 -11.91 10.78 11.58
C PHE A 610 -11.74 9.33 12.04
N PHE A 611 -11.03 9.04 13.14
CA PHE A 611 -11.05 7.70 13.75
C PHE A 611 -12.40 7.44 14.44
N PHE A 612 -12.97 8.44 15.11
CA PHE A 612 -14.28 8.32 15.75
C PHE A 612 -15.43 8.31 14.74
N VAL A 613 -15.40 9.20 13.74
CA VAL A 613 -16.31 9.21 12.59
C VAL A 613 -16.10 7.97 11.74
N GLY A 614 -14.87 7.50 11.54
CA GLY A 614 -14.58 6.24 10.85
C GLY A 614 -15.18 5.04 11.58
N HIS A 615 -15.08 4.99 12.91
CA HIS A 615 -15.78 4.01 13.73
C HIS A 615 -17.31 4.11 13.57
N LEU A 616 -17.87 5.32 13.70
CA LEU A 616 -19.31 5.60 13.51
C LEU A 616 -19.78 5.39 12.07
N TRP A 617 -18.90 5.48 11.07
CA TRP A 617 -19.14 5.32 9.65
C TRP A 617 -19.08 3.84 9.26
N HIS A 618 -18.15 3.07 9.79
CA HIS A 618 -18.15 1.62 9.60
C HIS A 618 -19.35 0.98 10.34
N ALA A 619 -19.66 1.42 11.57
CA ALA A 619 -20.88 1.03 12.27
C ALA A 619 -22.15 1.57 11.58
N GLY A 620 -22.07 2.80 11.07
CA GLY A 620 -23.13 3.53 10.38
C GLY A 620 -23.49 2.89 9.06
N ARG A 621 -22.55 2.74 8.13
CA ARG A 621 -22.69 1.99 6.87
C ARG A 621 -23.08 0.54 7.10
N ALA A 622 -22.57 -0.16 8.12
CA ALA A 622 -23.05 -1.51 8.42
C ALA A 622 -24.56 -1.53 8.73
N ARG A 623 -25.11 -0.47 9.35
CA ARG A 623 -26.54 -0.29 9.62
C ARG A 623 -27.32 0.36 8.48
N ALA A 624 -26.70 1.27 7.72
CA ALA A 624 -27.29 2.08 6.66
C ALA A 624 -27.24 1.40 5.28
N ALA A 625 -26.33 0.44 5.06
CA ALA A 625 -26.42 -0.52 3.97
C ALA A 625 -27.47 -1.60 4.28
N ALA A 626 -27.67 -1.94 5.56
CA ALA A 626 -28.80 -2.75 6.01
C ALA A 626 -30.15 -2.02 5.99
N ALA A 627 -30.19 -0.70 5.69
CA ALA A 627 -31.39 0.14 5.75
C ALA A 627 -31.64 1.09 4.54
N GLY A 628 -30.65 1.40 3.69
CA GLY A 628 -30.80 2.02 2.35
C GLY A 628 -30.46 3.52 2.12
N PHE A 629 -29.50 4.16 2.83
CA PHE A 629 -29.53 5.64 3.02
C PHE A 629 -28.46 6.62 2.42
N GLU A 630 -27.33 6.25 1.77
CA GLU A 630 -26.22 7.21 1.41
C GLU A 630 -26.42 8.01 0.09
N LYS A 631 -26.05 9.34 -0.04
CA LYS A 631 -26.23 10.30 -1.20
C LYS A 631 -25.07 11.35 -1.43
N GLY A 632 -25.07 12.17 -2.52
CA GLY A 632 -24.00 13.10 -3.04
C GLY A 632 -24.06 14.63 -2.69
N ILE A 633 -23.34 15.55 -3.39
CA ILE A 633 -22.87 16.89 -2.87
C ILE A 633 -23.44 18.24 -3.46
N ASP A 634 -24.10 18.27 -4.63
CA ASP A 634 -24.62 19.43 -5.45
C ASP A 634 -23.61 20.16 -6.39
N ARG A 635 -24.07 20.53 -7.62
CA ARG A 635 -23.36 21.28 -8.68
C ARG A 635 -23.50 22.81 -8.54
N ASP A 636 -24.73 23.30 -8.39
CA ASP A 636 -25.01 24.75 -8.49
C ASP A 636 -24.56 25.50 -7.23
N LEU A 637 -24.42 24.77 -6.11
CA LEU A 637 -23.96 25.28 -4.82
C LEU A 637 -22.57 24.76 -4.43
N GLU A 638 -21.75 24.28 -5.39
CA GLU A 638 -20.42 23.73 -5.06
C GLU A 638 -19.61 24.76 -4.25
N PRO A 639 -19.20 24.45 -2.99
CA PRO A 639 -18.61 25.44 -2.09
C PRO A 639 -17.36 26.14 -2.65
N VAL A 640 -16.65 25.45 -3.56
CA VAL A 640 -15.44 25.95 -4.21
C VAL A 640 -15.68 27.09 -5.19
N LEU A 641 -16.87 27.19 -5.81
CA LEU A 641 -17.22 28.25 -6.76
C LEU A 641 -17.29 29.64 -6.11
N TYR A 642 -17.45 29.68 -4.78
CA TYR A 642 -17.55 30.90 -3.98
C TYR A 642 -16.28 31.21 -3.17
N MET A 643 -15.23 30.39 -3.32
CA MET A 643 -13.96 30.60 -2.64
C MET A 643 -13.03 31.48 -3.47
N THR A 644 -12.30 32.38 -2.81
CA THR A 644 -11.28 33.22 -3.45
C THR A 644 -10.21 32.37 -4.15
N PRO A 645 -9.74 32.78 -5.35
CA PRO A 645 -8.61 32.14 -6.01
C PRO A 645 -7.38 32.11 -5.11
N LEU A 646 -6.63 31.00 -5.15
CA LEU A 646 -5.28 30.94 -4.60
C LEU A 646 -4.34 31.57 -5.63
N ASN A 647 -3.64 32.63 -5.22
CA ASN A 647 -2.59 33.29 -6.01
C ASN A 647 -1.35 32.41 -6.15
#